data_AF-A0A378SYS4-F1
#
_entry.id   AF-A0A378SYS4-F1
#
_cell.length_a   1.000
_cell.length_b   1.000
_cell.length_c   1.000
_cell.angle_alpha   90.00
_cell.angle_beta   90.00
_cell.angle_gamma   90.00
#
_symmetry.space_group_name_H-M   'P 1'
#
loop_
_entity.id
_entity.type
_entity.pdbx_description
1 polymer ?
#
loop_
_entity_poly.entity_id
_entity_poly.type
_entity_poly.pdbx_seq_one_letter_code
_entity_poly.pdbx_strand_id
1 'polypeptide(L)'
;MARSRTNHARRKQNSAQGRSADFPVRQWLKLGAASAGMGAALLGFSLMGPSTGTAAADSPTDTTSASPRASSSADSDESSSTTDAASDSTDAGEDADDDADDRASSKGSNSRRDTADTDTDTDTETESDAAEIDTAAEGVQDRAAKPNLVRVASAPVTVEDDAAVQEEDEEPPAEVKQPPAPAPPWLRERKTWDDVVADVLEKWNDDTVAWINNLNASDDAKANLEAAMRSLRRTFFNQAPTVDPVQIEGLLGGAISGKVDAEDADGDELVYRLVTRPKFGTVVFDDDGGYTYTPGEGFLGVDTFRVMAIDAGLHVNLLNPFRRMGTTGENLINQNAIRFDFTYEGDEWTEERREKLEEVAASLTAYFRVREAVTLTFDVNEEDKPGTLASAGSERISTAAGYWRTVVQNKLQTGEDANGEEADGEISWNWGDGNEWALGDEVSSEEFDFTSVAIHEMMHAFGWGSTLQGPGENQGANREEYDRFIVSADGRSVFTNGQWSSVNDPKLTGGDRGLYFGGKNAVEAYGGYLVPLRTSTIWGGASSISHLSDATFAGDDQKIMNSGTDEGPAPRVFSEVELGVLEDLGYYVVNPENPPYATDEESEESEENGAEDGAEDGGEDEAEPARPPVAAPTALSPRRTWAEVVADIVDGLSARNQEWIDSLDVSDERKAELEESFATFRTTFLNRAPTVDPVQVTGLVAGVITGQINGEDADGDAIRYRIVSGPRQGSVVLNVDGTWTYTPGAAFDGVDSFRVMAIDSGLHVNLLNPFRGIGTSAFNLINQNAIRFVFNYTGDDWTEDRQDALEQVARDLQEYFRVNRPVTLTYDVNLEDPEDPERGLASATSPYISKLPGYWDTVVQHKLQTGRDANGDRADGTISWNFADHEWALDGEVTADEYDFVTTAIHELMHSFGFLSSLGEPGENLGANRSRFDRLMVNVRGTRVFFLAEWATLNDSKLTGDDGALYFGGSNAIEAYDGYLIPLFTPGEFEGGSSFSHLDDFTFDGDDQKIMNAKTDTGPGVRIFSEMELAILRDLGYHVVTPATPPYAVADRRRL
;
A
#
# COMPACT_ATOMS: atom_id res chain seq x y z
N MET A 1 -67.48 11.10 31.81
CA MET A 1 -67.84 10.23 32.94
C MET A 1 -66.75 9.16 33.02
N ALA A 2 -66.06 8.89 34.14
CA ALA A 2 -66.55 8.32 35.40
C ALA A 2 -67.04 6.87 35.24
N ARG A 3 -66.55 5.87 36.01
CA ARG A 3 -65.59 5.93 37.14
C ARG A 3 -65.11 4.53 37.59
N SER A 4 -63.96 4.50 38.28
CA SER A 4 -63.68 3.63 39.46
C SER A 4 -63.43 2.12 39.25
N ARG A 5 -62.78 1.39 40.18
CA ARG A 5 -62.28 1.70 41.56
C ARG A 5 -61.01 0.85 41.87
N THR A 6 -59.89 1.45 42.31
CA THR A 6 -59.30 1.43 43.71
C THR A 6 -58.91 0.04 44.25
N ASN A 7 -57.85 -0.18 45.03
CA ASN A 7 -57.00 0.69 45.89
C ASN A 7 -55.69 -0.08 46.23
N HIS A 8 -54.62 0.38 46.91
CA HIS A 8 -54.17 1.62 47.58
C HIS A 8 -52.60 1.57 47.61
N ALA A 9 -51.74 2.42 48.21
CA ALA A 9 -51.85 3.60 49.07
C ALA A 9 -50.69 4.61 48.82
N ARG A 10 -49.91 4.99 49.85
CA ARG A 10 -48.73 5.91 49.89
C ARG A 10 -47.84 5.53 51.11
N ARG A 11 -46.59 5.98 51.36
CA ARG A 11 -45.78 7.11 50.81
C ARG A 11 -44.25 6.96 51.08
N LYS A 12 -43.41 7.60 50.24
CA LYS A 12 -42.04 8.18 50.44
C LYS A 12 -40.75 7.42 50.01
N GLN A 13 -40.11 8.03 48.98
CA GLN A 13 -38.66 8.33 48.75
C GLN A 13 -37.68 7.27 48.15
N ASN A 14 -37.05 7.67 47.02
CA ASN A 14 -35.82 7.22 46.32
C ASN A 14 -35.83 5.75 45.77
N SER A 15 -35.35 5.38 44.57
CA SER A 15 -34.35 5.96 43.62
C SER A 15 -34.77 5.93 42.11
N ALA A 16 -33.91 5.52 41.15
CA ALA A 16 -33.80 6.05 39.76
C ALA A 16 -34.07 5.10 38.54
N GLN A 17 -33.98 5.66 37.30
CA GLN A 17 -33.94 5.05 35.92
C GLN A 17 -35.18 4.29 35.38
N GLY A 18 -35.48 4.19 34.06
CA GLY A 18 -35.25 5.14 32.94
C GLY A 18 -34.54 4.60 31.65
N ARG A 19 -35.26 4.34 30.53
CA ARG A 19 -34.74 4.33 29.13
C ARG A 19 -35.84 4.27 28.02
N SER A 20 -35.44 4.30 26.73
CA SER A 20 -36.27 4.45 25.51
C SER A 20 -35.55 3.90 24.25
N ALA A 21 -36.28 3.48 23.19
CA ALA A 21 -35.74 3.14 21.85
C ALA A 21 -36.82 3.11 20.74
N ASP A 22 -36.43 3.42 19.49
CA ASP A 22 -36.83 2.82 18.18
C ASP A 22 -36.75 3.83 17.01
N PHE A 23 -35.69 3.75 16.17
CA PHE A 23 -35.70 4.22 14.77
C PHE A 23 -34.55 3.74 13.81
N PRO A 24 -33.32 3.38 14.23
CA PRO A 24 -32.16 3.34 13.30
C PRO A 24 -31.99 2.06 12.45
N VAL A 25 -32.86 1.05 12.63
CA VAL A 25 -32.58 -0.34 12.19
C VAL A 25 -32.66 -0.57 10.68
N ARG A 26 -33.21 0.36 9.88
CA ARG A 26 -33.48 0.14 8.44
C ARG A 26 -32.40 0.58 7.46
N GLN A 27 -31.45 1.45 7.83
CA GLN A 27 -30.36 1.87 6.92
C GLN A 27 -29.24 0.82 6.84
N TRP A 28 -28.93 0.14 7.95
CA TRP A 28 -27.85 -0.84 8.05
C TRP A 28 -27.92 -2.00 7.04
N LEU A 29 -29.10 -2.34 6.53
CA LEU A 29 -29.30 -3.49 5.63
C LEU A 29 -29.02 -3.23 4.15
N LYS A 30 -28.74 -2.00 3.73
CA LYS A 30 -28.27 -1.69 2.34
C LYS A 30 -26.74 -1.71 2.19
N LEU A 31 -26.01 -1.57 3.28
CA LEU A 31 -24.62 -1.11 3.30
C LEU A 31 -23.59 -2.23 2.98
N GLY A 32 -23.94 -3.49 3.25
CA GLY A 32 -23.04 -4.64 3.13
C GLY A 32 -22.85 -5.21 1.71
N ALA A 33 -22.98 -4.40 0.65
CA ALA A 33 -23.03 -4.90 -0.74
C ALA A 33 -21.90 -4.39 -1.68
N ALA A 34 -21.12 -3.38 -1.27
CA ALA A 34 -20.09 -2.75 -2.11
C ALA A 34 -18.65 -2.78 -1.55
N SER A 35 -18.41 -3.37 -0.37
CA SER A 35 -17.09 -3.40 0.27
C SER A 35 -16.03 -4.27 -0.43
N ALA A 36 -16.44 -5.16 -1.35
CA ALA A 36 -15.57 -6.16 -1.97
C ALA A 36 -14.77 -5.69 -3.20
N GLY A 37 -14.81 -4.39 -3.57
CA GLY A 37 -14.13 -3.88 -4.77
C GLY A 37 -12.77 -3.21 -4.54
N MET A 38 -12.59 -2.57 -3.39
CA MET A 38 -11.71 -1.40 -3.27
C MET A 38 -10.21 -1.71 -3.13
N GLY A 39 -9.87 -2.89 -2.63
CA GLY A 39 -8.50 -3.19 -2.17
C GLY A 39 -7.44 -3.30 -3.27
N ALA A 40 -7.83 -3.65 -4.50
CA ALA A 40 -6.90 -3.82 -5.61
C ALA A 40 -6.39 -2.50 -6.22
N ALA A 41 -7.02 -1.36 -5.92
CA ALA A 41 -6.74 -0.06 -6.55
C ALA A 41 -5.73 0.82 -5.77
N LEU A 42 -5.24 0.38 -4.61
CA LEU A 42 -4.47 1.23 -3.69
C LEU A 42 -2.95 1.30 -3.95
N LEU A 43 -2.38 0.40 -4.76
CA LEU A 43 -0.92 0.22 -4.93
C LEU A 43 -0.55 -0.01 -6.41
N GLY A 44 -0.71 1.02 -7.25
CA GLY A 44 -0.57 0.89 -8.71
C GLY A 44 0.83 0.50 -9.21
N PHE A 45 0.90 -0.59 -9.97
CA PHE A 45 2.02 -0.90 -10.88
C PHE A 45 1.57 -0.75 -12.33
N SER A 46 2.30 0.05 -13.11
CA SER A 46 2.10 0.15 -14.56
C SER A 46 3.02 -0.83 -15.29
N LEU A 47 2.44 -1.71 -16.11
CA LEU A 47 3.17 -2.46 -17.12
C LEU A 47 2.41 -2.47 -18.45
N MET A 48 3.17 -2.24 -19.52
CA MET A 48 2.65 -2.24 -20.89
C MET A 48 2.23 -3.66 -21.31
N GLY A 49 1.17 -3.74 -22.12
CA GLY A 49 0.90 -4.94 -22.94
C GLY A 49 1.87 -5.05 -24.14
N PRO A 50 1.65 -6.01 -25.08
CA PRO A 50 0.41 -6.77 -25.26
C PRO A 50 0.58 -8.28 -25.51
N SER A 51 -0.57 -8.91 -25.77
CA SER A 51 -0.82 -10.01 -26.73
C SER A 51 -1.06 -11.44 -26.22
N THR A 52 -2.33 -11.86 -26.40
CA THR A 52 -2.83 -13.22 -26.67
C THR A 52 -2.77 -14.28 -25.54
N GLY A 53 -3.70 -15.25 -25.49
CA GLY A 53 -4.72 -15.61 -26.49
C GLY A 53 -6.05 -16.11 -25.91
N THR A 54 -7.10 -16.03 -26.72
CA THR A 54 -8.47 -16.48 -26.42
C THR A 54 -8.66 -17.98 -26.61
N ALA A 55 -9.52 -18.59 -25.80
CA ALA A 55 -10.19 -19.86 -26.14
C ALA A 55 -11.68 -19.76 -25.75
N ALA A 56 -12.56 -20.31 -26.57
CA ALA A 56 -14.02 -20.21 -26.39
C ALA A 56 -14.72 -21.56 -26.59
N ALA A 57 -15.81 -21.77 -25.87
CA ALA A 57 -16.88 -22.74 -26.15
C ALA A 57 -18.15 -22.17 -25.46
N ASP A 58 -19.09 -21.55 -26.17
CA ASP A 58 -20.01 -22.05 -27.22
C ASP A 58 -21.27 -22.71 -26.65
N SER A 59 -22.41 -22.46 -27.29
CA SER A 59 -23.77 -22.77 -26.79
C SER A 59 -24.42 -23.93 -27.56
N PRO A 60 -25.50 -24.49 -27.02
CA PRO A 60 -26.64 -24.76 -27.90
C PRO A 60 -28.01 -24.33 -27.34
N THR A 61 -28.91 -24.05 -28.28
CA THR A 61 -30.36 -23.84 -28.11
C THR A 61 -31.07 -25.19 -27.77
N ASP A 62 -32.39 -25.34 -27.55
CA ASP A 62 -33.54 -24.61 -28.12
C ASP A 62 -34.90 -25.03 -27.51
N THR A 63 -35.96 -24.23 -27.75
CA THR A 63 -37.42 -24.59 -27.71
C THR A 63 -38.11 -25.07 -26.40
N THR A 64 -39.43 -24.92 -26.15
CA THR A 64 -40.53 -24.04 -26.67
C THR A 64 -41.76 -24.02 -25.73
N SER A 65 -42.40 -22.84 -25.60
CA SER A 65 -43.87 -22.64 -25.39
C SER A 65 -44.55 -23.13 -24.06
N ALA A 66 -45.69 -22.58 -23.58
CA ALA A 66 -46.70 -21.72 -24.20
C ALA A 66 -47.48 -20.82 -23.21
N SER A 67 -48.16 -19.77 -23.70
CA SER A 67 -49.07 -18.89 -22.94
C SER A 67 -50.37 -18.55 -23.72
N PRO A 68 -51.48 -18.28 -23.02
CA PRO A 68 -52.46 -17.28 -23.47
C PRO A 68 -52.87 -16.29 -22.34
N ARG A 69 -53.02 -14.96 -22.45
CA ARG A 69 -53.14 -13.93 -23.53
C ARG A 69 -54.56 -13.34 -23.71
N ALA A 70 -54.75 -12.09 -23.28
CA ALA A 70 -55.75 -11.08 -23.69
C ALA A 70 -55.60 -9.81 -22.80
N SER A 71 -55.92 -8.55 -23.16
CA SER A 71 -56.22 -7.83 -24.43
C SER A 71 -56.59 -6.35 -24.10
N SER A 72 -56.38 -5.29 -24.89
CA SER A 72 -55.52 -4.97 -26.06
C SER A 72 -55.79 -3.51 -26.53
N SER A 73 -54.92 -2.92 -27.38
CA SER A 73 -55.18 -1.80 -28.34
C SER A 73 -55.59 -0.40 -27.82
N ALA A 74 -55.39 0.73 -28.52
CA ALA A 74 -54.45 1.14 -29.59
C ALA A 74 -54.63 2.66 -29.91
N ASP A 75 -53.60 3.26 -30.55
CA ASP A 75 -53.57 4.41 -31.49
C ASP A 75 -54.38 5.73 -31.28
N SER A 76 -53.61 6.79 -31.02
CA SER A 76 -53.39 8.01 -31.85
C SER A 76 -54.36 9.22 -31.94
N ASP A 77 -53.71 10.36 -32.25
CA ASP A 77 -54.18 11.58 -32.95
C ASP A 77 -54.95 12.71 -32.24
N GLU A 78 -54.16 13.65 -31.71
CA GLU A 78 -54.15 15.10 -32.00
C GLU A 78 -55.32 16.08 -31.68
N SER A 79 -54.93 17.14 -30.94
CA SER A 79 -55.19 18.57 -31.23
C SER A 79 -56.37 19.34 -30.59
N SER A 80 -55.97 20.26 -29.69
CA SER A 80 -56.45 21.65 -29.53
C SER A 80 -57.64 22.03 -28.62
N SER A 81 -57.27 22.44 -27.39
CA SER A 81 -57.48 23.82 -26.85
C SER A 81 -58.64 24.16 -25.89
N THR A 82 -58.32 25.11 -24.99
CA THR A 82 -59.16 25.99 -24.13
C THR A 82 -59.75 25.50 -22.79
N THR A 83 -58.93 25.66 -21.72
CA THR A 83 -59.24 26.32 -20.42
C THR A 83 -60.39 25.86 -19.50
N ASP A 84 -60.05 25.40 -18.29
CA ASP A 84 -60.19 26.24 -17.07
C ASP A 84 -59.42 25.71 -15.82
N ALA A 85 -58.72 26.63 -15.13
CA ALA A 85 -58.25 26.65 -13.71
C ALA A 85 -57.41 25.52 -13.03
N ALA A 86 -56.31 25.95 -12.38
CA ALA A 86 -55.54 25.38 -11.24
C ALA A 86 -54.77 24.04 -11.46
N SER A 87 -53.43 23.93 -11.42
CA SER A 87 -52.42 24.36 -10.40
C SER A 87 -52.46 23.45 -9.15
N ASP A 88 -51.41 22.74 -8.70
CA ASP A 88 -49.96 22.65 -9.00
C ASP A 88 -49.44 21.25 -8.54
N SER A 89 -48.30 20.65 -8.94
CA SER A 89 -47.30 20.82 -10.03
C SER A 89 -46.44 19.52 -10.12
N THR A 90 -45.42 19.44 -10.99
CA THR A 90 -44.47 18.31 -11.15
C THR A 90 -43.04 18.78 -11.45
N ASP A 91 -42.11 17.80 -11.54
CA ASP A 91 -40.89 17.69 -12.38
C ASP A 91 -39.67 17.24 -11.53
N ALA A 92 -38.78 16.32 -11.94
CA ALA A 92 -38.19 15.97 -13.25
C ALA A 92 -37.27 17.09 -13.78
N GLY A 93 -36.16 16.85 -14.48
CA GLY A 93 -35.49 15.69 -15.07
C GLY A 93 -34.30 16.27 -15.86
N GLU A 94 -33.77 15.56 -16.86
CA GLU A 94 -32.79 16.10 -17.84
C GLU A 94 -31.41 16.47 -17.19
N ASP A 95 -30.26 16.40 -17.87
CA ASP A 95 -29.97 16.02 -19.26
C ASP A 95 -28.55 15.42 -19.39
N ALA A 96 -28.23 14.88 -20.56
CA ALA A 96 -26.86 14.60 -20.99
C ALA A 96 -26.70 14.91 -22.49
N ASP A 97 -25.71 15.74 -22.85
CA ASP A 97 -24.88 15.68 -24.08
C ASP A 97 -24.04 16.97 -24.24
N ASP A 98 -22.95 16.85 -25.00
CA ASP A 98 -22.13 17.86 -25.69
C ASP A 98 -22.00 19.31 -25.14
N ASP A 99 -20.76 19.73 -24.90
CA ASP A 99 -20.27 20.99 -25.50
C ASP A 99 -18.75 20.94 -25.78
N ALA A 100 -18.32 21.43 -26.93
CA ALA A 100 -16.91 21.52 -27.33
C ALA A 100 -16.71 22.47 -28.52
N ASP A 101 -15.90 23.53 -28.38
CA ASP A 101 -15.35 24.20 -29.56
C ASP A 101 -14.07 25.05 -29.32
N ASP A 102 -13.38 25.26 -30.44
CA ASP A 102 -12.57 26.43 -30.83
C ASP A 102 -11.35 26.90 -29.98
N ARG A 103 -10.14 26.60 -30.48
CA ARG A 103 -9.25 27.61 -31.12
C ARG A 103 -8.05 27.00 -31.83
N ALA A 104 -7.55 27.68 -32.89
CA ALA A 104 -6.55 27.11 -33.81
C ALA A 104 -5.55 28.12 -34.43
N SER A 105 -4.29 27.70 -34.65
CA SER A 105 -3.31 28.26 -35.62
C SER A 105 -1.97 27.48 -35.59
N SER A 106 -1.22 27.18 -36.67
CA SER A 106 -1.54 27.06 -38.10
C SER A 106 -0.41 26.32 -38.88
N LYS A 107 -0.75 25.73 -40.04
CA LYS A 107 0.15 25.24 -41.15
C LYS A 107 1.12 24.07 -40.86
N GLY A 108 1.20 22.99 -41.66
CA GLY A 108 0.35 22.58 -42.81
C GLY A 108 1.07 21.66 -43.83
N SER A 109 0.32 21.19 -44.84
CA SER A 109 0.75 20.58 -46.14
C SER A 109 0.64 19.05 -46.38
N ASN A 110 -0.51 18.66 -46.96
CA ASN A 110 -0.67 17.77 -48.14
C ASN A 110 -0.52 16.21 -48.10
N SER A 111 -1.67 15.55 -48.38
CA SER A 111 -1.96 14.86 -49.68
C SER A 111 -1.78 13.33 -49.86
N ARG A 112 -2.94 12.63 -49.77
CA ARG A 112 -3.52 11.67 -50.77
C ARG A 112 -3.04 10.20 -50.90
N ARG A 113 -4.06 9.31 -50.87
CA ARG A 113 -4.32 8.15 -51.79
C ARG A 113 -3.44 6.89 -51.66
N ASP A 114 -3.88 5.67 -52.00
CA ASP A 114 -5.20 5.11 -52.40
C ASP A 114 -5.12 3.55 -52.25
N THR A 115 -6.22 2.88 -51.81
CA THR A 115 -6.58 1.44 -52.12
C THR A 115 -5.61 0.29 -51.75
N ALA A 116 -5.97 -1.01 -51.76
CA ALA A 116 -7.21 -1.76 -51.43
C ALA A 116 -6.93 -3.30 -51.51
N ASP A 117 -7.89 -4.12 -51.04
CA ASP A 117 -8.28 -5.46 -51.56
C ASP A 117 -7.44 -6.76 -51.38
N THR A 118 -8.21 -7.85 -51.21
CA THR A 118 -8.04 -9.28 -51.65
C THR A 118 -7.02 -10.26 -51.02
N ASP A 119 -7.58 -11.28 -50.36
CA ASP A 119 -7.57 -12.73 -50.70
C ASP A 119 -6.30 -13.61 -50.83
N THR A 120 -6.49 -14.88 -50.40
CA THR A 120 -5.93 -16.18 -50.89
C THR A 120 -4.48 -16.62 -50.61
N ASP A 121 -4.37 -17.65 -49.76
CA ASP A 121 -3.89 -19.03 -50.04
C ASP A 121 -2.48 -19.37 -50.62
N THR A 122 -2.03 -20.56 -50.18
CA THR A 122 -1.06 -21.52 -50.79
C THR A 122 0.45 -21.24 -50.84
N ASP A 123 1.17 -21.97 -49.98
CA ASP A 123 2.18 -23.01 -50.28
C ASP A 123 3.38 -22.82 -51.27
N THR A 124 4.51 -23.38 -50.79
CA THR A 124 5.65 -23.99 -51.53
C THR A 124 6.70 -23.15 -52.28
N GLU A 125 7.87 -23.05 -51.61
CA GLU A 125 9.24 -23.35 -52.09
C GLU A 125 9.78 -22.88 -53.46
N THR A 126 10.77 -21.98 -53.37
CA THR A 126 12.08 -21.94 -54.09
C THR A 126 12.20 -22.17 -55.61
N GLU A 127 12.84 -21.20 -56.29
CA GLU A 127 13.95 -21.45 -57.24
C GLU A 127 15.02 -20.33 -57.11
N SER A 128 16.15 -20.46 -57.83
CA SER A 128 17.38 -19.68 -57.63
C SER A 128 18.07 -19.23 -58.93
N ASP A 129 18.73 -18.07 -58.91
CA ASP A 129 19.66 -17.56 -59.94
C ASP A 129 20.92 -16.96 -59.28
N ALA A 130 22.11 -16.83 -59.90
CA ALA A 130 22.82 -17.65 -60.90
C ALA A 130 24.22 -17.05 -61.21
N ALA A 131 25.30 -17.80 -60.92
CA ALA A 131 26.63 -17.85 -61.60
C ALA A 131 27.45 -16.53 -61.85
N GLU A 132 28.72 -16.48 -62.31
CA GLU A 132 29.73 -17.42 -62.86
C GLU A 132 31.18 -17.06 -62.44
N ILE A 133 32.10 -18.06 -62.38
CA ILE A 133 33.54 -18.09 -62.84
C ILE A 133 34.53 -17.01 -62.29
N ASP A 134 35.73 -17.31 -61.77
CA ASP A 134 36.89 -17.97 -62.41
C ASP A 134 37.86 -18.71 -61.42
N THR A 135 39.12 -18.99 -61.81
CA THR A 135 39.93 -20.13 -61.36
C THR A 135 41.41 -19.85 -61.01
N ALA A 136 41.99 -20.71 -60.16
CA ALA A 136 43.44 -20.95 -59.94
C ALA A 136 44.31 -19.80 -59.36
N ALA A 137 45.56 -20.00 -58.92
CA ALA A 137 46.22 -21.07 -58.13
C ALA A 137 47.64 -20.60 -57.68
N GLU A 138 48.22 -21.24 -56.65
CA GLU A 138 49.60 -21.07 -56.12
C GLU A 138 49.93 -19.69 -55.49
N GLY A 139 50.83 -19.54 -54.49
CA GLY A 139 51.65 -20.48 -53.72
C GLY A 139 52.68 -19.73 -52.83
N VAL A 140 53.73 -20.43 -52.30
CA VAL A 140 54.97 -19.87 -51.67
C VAL A 140 54.78 -19.30 -50.24
N GLN A 141 55.64 -19.48 -49.19
CA GLN A 141 56.95 -20.12 -48.91
C GLN A 141 56.90 -20.73 -47.46
N ASP A 142 57.27 -21.98 -47.17
CA ASP A 142 58.62 -22.54 -46.87
C ASP A 142 59.31 -22.02 -45.57
N ARG A 143 59.33 -22.81 -44.47
CA ARG A 143 60.55 -23.46 -43.88
C ARG A 143 60.33 -24.13 -42.51
N ALA A 144 61.25 -25.04 -42.16
CA ALA A 144 61.28 -25.79 -40.90
C ALA A 144 62.71 -25.94 -40.32
N ALA A 145 62.80 -26.45 -39.07
CA ALA A 145 63.92 -27.09 -38.36
C ALA A 145 64.37 -26.45 -37.02
N LYS A 146 64.76 -27.33 -36.09
CA LYS A 146 65.18 -27.08 -34.68
C LYS A 146 66.61 -26.48 -34.60
N PRO A 147 67.07 -25.90 -33.46
CA PRO A 147 67.79 -26.74 -32.47
C PRO A 147 67.83 -26.28 -30.98
N ASN A 148 68.29 -27.21 -30.11
CA ASN A 148 69.07 -27.05 -28.85
C ASN A 148 68.46 -26.49 -27.52
N LEU A 149 68.17 -27.43 -26.60
CA LEU A 149 68.86 -27.68 -25.30
C LEU A 149 69.22 -26.52 -24.33
N VAL A 150 68.83 -26.68 -23.05
CA VAL A 150 69.74 -26.79 -21.86
C VAL A 150 68.99 -27.26 -20.60
N ARG A 151 69.64 -28.14 -19.79
CA ARG A 151 69.43 -28.59 -18.37
C ARG A 151 68.05 -28.44 -17.70
N VAL A 152 67.43 -29.45 -17.04
CA VAL A 152 67.87 -30.64 -16.25
C VAL A 152 68.41 -30.34 -14.83
N ALA A 153 67.67 -30.83 -13.84
CA ALA A 153 68.18 -31.45 -12.61
C ALA A 153 67.54 -32.85 -12.45
N SER A 154 68.23 -33.78 -11.80
CA SER A 154 67.80 -35.16 -11.52
C SER A 154 68.15 -35.46 -10.04
N ALA A 155 67.80 -36.57 -9.40
CA ALA A 155 67.64 -37.98 -9.80
C ALA A 155 66.96 -38.74 -8.61
N PRO A 156 66.89 -40.10 -8.56
CA PRO A 156 67.24 -41.11 -9.56
C PRO A 156 66.12 -42.11 -9.87
N VAL A 157 66.43 -43.06 -10.78
CA VAL A 157 65.67 -44.31 -10.95
C VAL A 157 66.44 -45.45 -10.29
N THR A 158 65.73 -46.36 -9.64
CA THR A 158 66.20 -47.70 -9.27
C THR A 158 65.25 -48.75 -9.87
N VAL A 159 65.82 -49.86 -10.33
CA VAL A 159 65.08 -51.02 -10.86
C VAL A 159 65.63 -52.25 -10.15
N GLU A 160 64.80 -52.96 -9.39
CA GLU A 160 65.08 -54.28 -8.83
C GLU A 160 63.81 -55.16 -8.98
N ASP A 161 64.00 -56.47 -8.97
CA ASP A 161 62.98 -57.48 -9.34
C ASP A 161 62.01 -57.84 -8.18
N ASP A 162 60.93 -58.54 -8.54
CA ASP A 162 60.14 -59.51 -7.75
C ASP A 162 60.09 -59.34 -6.20
N ALA A 163 59.02 -58.70 -5.72
CA ALA A 163 58.50 -58.92 -4.36
C ALA A 163 56.96 -58.95 -4.39
N ALA A 164 56.36 -59.84 -3.59
CA ALA A 164 54.91 -59.94 -3.48
C ALA A 164 54.34 -58.89 -2.51
N VAL A 165 53.19 -58.33 -2.89
CA VAL A 165 52.30 -57.50 -2.08
C VAL A 165 50.96 -58.21 -2.27
N GLN A 166 50.52 -59.06 -1.32
CA GLN A 166 49.75 -58.66 -0.14
C GLN A 166 48.60 -57.73 -0.54
N GLU A 167 47.42 -58.33 -0.72
CA GLU A 167 46.17 -57.58 -0.66
C GLU A 167 46.06 -57.07 0.78
N GLU A 168 46.42 -55.80 0.99
CA GLU A 168 46.07 -55.03 2.19
C GLU A 168 44.61 -54.57 2.01
N ASP A 169 43.84 -54.57 3.10
CA ASP A 169 42.41 -54.21 3.06
C ASP A 169 42.24 -52.75 2.59
N GLU A 170 41.71 -52.53 1.37
CA GLU A 170 41.44 -51.18 0.88
C GLU A 170 40.27 -50.55 1.67
N GLU A 171 40.58 -49.45 2.37
CA GLU A 171 39.64 -48.62 3.11
C GLU A 171 38.47 -48.18 2.19
N PRO A 172 37.19 -48.31 2.60
CA PRO A 172 36.06 -48.14 1.70
C PRO A 172 36.03 -46.73 1.06
N PRO A 173 35.57 -46.62 -0.21
CA PRO A 173 35.80 -45.42 -1.02
C PRO A 173 35.09 -44.21 -0.44
N ALA A 174 35.87 -43.31 0.16
CA ALA A 174 35.38 -42.12 0.86
C ALA A 174 34.41 -41.30 0.00
N GLU A 175 33.23 -41.02 0.55
CA GLU A 175 32.32 -40.01 0.04
C GLU A 175 32.85 -38.61 0.38
N VAL A 176 32.69 -37.65 -0.55
CA VAL A 176 33.03 -36.25 -0.32
C VAL A 176 31.78 -35.51 0.16
N LYS A 177 31.79 -35.00 1.41
CA LYS A 177 30.68 -34.19 1.94
C LYS A 177 30.38 -33.04 0.99
N GLN A 178 29.17 -33.04 0.43
CA GLN A 178 28.79 -32.05 -0.57
C GLN A 178 28.67 -30.66 0.09
N PRO A 179 29.16 -29.59 -0.56
CA PRO A 179 29.04 -28.24 -0.02
C PRO A 179 27.59 -27.74 -0.11
N PRO A 180 27.07 -26.97 0.87
CA PRO A 180 25.70 -26.47 0.87
C PRO A 180 25.31 -25.73 -0.41
N ALA A 181 24.15 -26.08 -0.97
CA ALA A 181 23.62 -25.53 -2.21
C ALA A 181 22.25 -24.88 -1.92
N PRO A 182 22.16 -23.55 -1.78
CA PRO A 182 20.87 -22.90 -1.50
C PRO A 182 19.93 -23.07 -2.70
N ALA A 183 18.68 -23.45 -2.44
CA ALA A 183 17.70 -23.67 -3.50
C ALA A 183 17.40 -22.34 -4.22
N PRO A 184 17.49 -22.31 -5.57
CA PRO A 184 17.27 -21.11 -6.35
C PRO A 184 15.80 -20.64 -6.28
N PRO A 185 15.49 -19.36 -6.59
CA PRO A 185 14.16 -18.79 -6.39
C PRO A 185 13.00 -19.47 -7.13
N TRP A 186 13.27 -20.31 -8.14
CA TRP A 186 12.25 -21.08 -8.87
C TRP A 186 11.94 -22.45 -8.26
N LEU A 187 12.69 -22.89 -7.23
CA LEU A 187 12.43 -24.11 -6.44
C LEU A 187 11.87 -23.80 -5.04
N ARG A 188 11.55 -22.52 -4.75
CA ARG A 188 10.87 -22.10 -3.51
C ARG A 188 9.38 -21.90 -3.80
N GLU A 189 8.53 -22.19 -2.83
CA GLU A 189 7.09 -21.91 -2.89
C GLU A 189 6.87 -20.41 -3.17
N ARG A 190 5.86 -20.08 -3.98
CA ARG A 190 5.39 -18.69 -4.09
C ARG A 190 4.26 -18.50 -3.10
N LYS A 191 4.48 -17.68 -2.08
CA LYS A 191 3.41 -17.21 -1.18
C LYS A 191 2.19 -16.79 -1.99
N THR A 192 1.02 -17.28 -1.57
CA THR A 192 -0.27 -16.87 -2.12
C THR A 192 -0.56 -15.42 -1.74
N TRP A 193 -1.59 -14.83 -2.36
CA TRP A 193 -1.99 -13.47 -1.97
C TRP A 193 -2.51 -13.41 -0.53
N ASP A 194 -3.08 -14.50 -0.03
CA ASP A 194 -3.56 -14.60 1.34
C ASP A 194 -2.36 -14.56 2.32
N ASP A 195 -1.27 -15.28 2.02
CA ASP A 195 -0.05 -15.31 2.84
C ASP A 195 0.74 -14.00 2.77
N VAL A 196 0.81 -13.34 1.60
CA VAL A 196 1.43 -12.01 1.47
C VAL A 196 0.67 -10.96 2.30
N VAL A 197 -0.66 -11.11 2.43
CA VAL A 197 -1.49 -10.27 3.30
C VAL A 197 -1.40 -10.70 4.77
N ALA A 198 -1.01 -11.95 5.06
CA ALA A 198 -0.62 -12.38 6.41
C ALA A 198 0.64 -11.64 6.88
N ASP A 199 1.76 -11.82 6.17
CA ASP A 199 3.07 -11.20 6.45
C ASP A 199 2.97 -9.69 6.75
N VAL A 200 2.25 -8.97 5.88
CA VAL A 200 2.16 -7.50 5.93
C VAL A 200 1.42 -7.00 7.17
N LEU A 201 0.38 -7.71 7.60
CA LEU A 201 -0.48 -7.31 8.73
C LEU A 201 0.05 -7.78 10.08
N GLU A 202 0.76 -8.92 10.10
CA GLU A 202 1.55 -9.37 11.24
C GLU A 202 2.71 -8.41 11.50
N LYS A 203 3.55 -8.13 10.50
CA LYS A 203 4.64 -7.16 10.63
C LYS A 203 4.13 -5.76 11.05
N TRP A 204 3.02 -5.30 10.49
CA TRP A 204 2.41 -4.03 10.88
C TRP A 204 1.92 -4.01 12.34
N ASN A 205 1.42 -5.13 12.86
CA ASN A 205 1.06 -5.28 14.28
C ASN A 205 2.30 -5.18 15.16
N ASP A 206 3.39 -5.85 14.79
CA ASP A 206 4.58 -5.93 15.64
C ASP A 206 5.38 -4.64 15.64
N ASP A 207 5.55 -3.99 14.49
CA ASP A 207 6.08 -2.62 14.39
C ASP A 207 5.24 -1.64 15.24
N THR A 208 3.91 -1.82 15.25
CA THR A 208 2.98 -1.02 16.08
C THR A 208 3.16 -1.28 17.58
N VAL A 209 3.23 -2.54 18.01
CA VAL A 209 3.40 -2.91 19.43
C VAL A 209 4.77 -2.48 19.94
N ALA A 210 5.83 -2.67 19.15
CA ALA A 210 7.17 -2.19 19.46
C ALA A 210 7.22 -0.66 19.58
N TRP A 211 6.56 0.07 18.69
CA TRP A 211 6.44 1.53 18.78
C TRP A 211 5.68 1.98 20.04
N ILE A 212 4.51 1.39 20.32
CA ILE A 212 3.69 1.71 21.50
C ILE A 212 4.47 1.47 22.80
N ASN A 213 5.20 0.35 22.89
CA ASN A 213 6.02 0.03 24.05
C ASN A 213 7.14 1.05 24.29
N ASN A 214 7.71 1.62 23.22
CA ASN A 214 8.74 2.67 23.29
C ASN A 214 8.20 4.08 23.60
N LEU A 215 6.89 4.31 23.61
CA LEU A 215 6.33 5.62 23.98
C LEU A 215 6.59 5.99 25.45
N ASN A 216 6.98 7.24 25.71
CA ASN A 216 7.05 7.82 27.05
C ASN A 216 5.66 8.25 27.53
N ALA A 217 4.75 7.27 27.65
CA ALA A 217 3.36 7.41 28.06
C ALA A 217 3.03 6.41 29.18
N SER A 218 1.96 6.67 29.94
CA SER A 218 1.47 5.75 30.97
C SER A 218 0.92 4.45 30.36
N ASP A 219 0.99 3.36 31.11
CA ASP A 219 0.57 2.02 30.67
C ASP A 219 -0.90 2.00 30.20
N ASP A 220 -1.80 2.69 30.91
CA ASP A 220 -3.19 2.90 30.49
C ASP A 220 -3.31 3.53 29.08
N ALA A 221 -2.40 4.45 28.72
CA ALA A 221 -2.42 5.13 27.43
C ALA A 221 -1.87 4.23 26.31
N LYS A 222 -0.87 3.38 26.63
CA LYS A 222 -0.36 2.35 25.72
C LYS A 222 -1.44 1.31 25.41
N ALA A 223 -2.06 0.74 26.44
CA ALA A 223 -3.12 -0.26 26.28
C ALA A 223 -4.34 0.27 25.50
N ASN A 224 -4.73 1.53 25.70
CA ASN A 224 -5.82 2.15 24.91
C ASN A 224 -5.43 2.37 23.44
N LEU A 225 -4.17 2.71 23.15
CA LEU A 225 -3.66 2.89 21.79
C LEU A 225 -3.52 1.54 21.05
N GLU A 226 -3.04 0.52 21.75
CA GLU A 226 -2.91 -0.85 21.25
C GLU A 226 -4.30 -1.46 20.94
N ALA A 227 -5.28 -1.26 21.82
CA ALA A 227 -6.67 -1.64 21.59
C ALA A 227 -7.30 -0.90 20.41
N ALA A 228 -6.96 0.37 20.18
CA ALA A 228 -7.43 1.12 19.01
C ALA A 228 -6.84 0.57 17.70
N MET A 229 -5.55 0.21 17.69
CA MET A 229 -4.89 -0.38 16.50
C MET A 229 -5.42 -1.79 16.20
N ARG A 230 -5.64 -2.64 17.22
CA ARG A 230 -6.31 -3.95 17.00
C ARG A 230 -7.76 -3.79 16.54
N SER A 231 -8.49 -2.77 17.00
CA SER A 231 -9.82 -2.46 16.48
C SER A 231 -9.80 -1.98 15.02
N LEU A 232 -8.72 -1.36 14.55
CA LEU A 232 -8.56 -0.97 13.15
C LEU A 232 -8.35 -2.20 12.25
N ARG A 233 -7.49 -3.14 12.67
CA ARG A 233 -7.19 -4.40 11.95
C ARG A 233 -8.48 -5.21 11.70
N ARG A 234 -9.21 -5.57 12.76
CA ARG A 234 -10.52 -6.26 12.73
C ARG A 234 -11.61 -5.57 11.90
N THR A 235 -11.48 -4.28 11.60
CA THR A 235 -12.52 -3.52 10.86
C THR A 235 -12.24 -3.43 9.36
N PHE A 236 -10.96 -3.36 8.97
CA PHE A 236 -10.57 -3.03 7.58
C PHE A 236 -9.55 -3.98 6.96
N PHE A 237 -8.87 -4.79 7.77
CA PHE A 237 -7.79 -5.68 7.36
C PHE A 237 -7.99 -7.10 7.92
N ASN A 238 -9.20 -7.41 8.37
CA ASN A 238 -9.53 -8.66 9.03
C ASN A 238 -9.21 -9.84 8.11
N GLN A 239 -8.41 -10.78 8.57
CA GLN A 239 -7.96 -11.93 7.77
C GLN A 239 -9.02 -13.02 7.69
N ALA A 240 -8.87 -13.97 6.76
CA ALA A 240 -9.64 -15.21 6.84
C ALA A 240 -8.96 -16.11 7.88
N PRO A 241 -9.71 -16.86 8.70
CA PRO A 241 -9.11 -17.79 9.64
C PRO A 241 -8.43 -18.93 8.89
N THR A 242 -7.35 -19.47 9.45
CA THR A 242 -6.76 -20.72 8.97
C THR A 242 -7.70 -21.89 9.30
N VAL A 243 -7.57 -23.00 8.55
CA VAL A 243 -8.17 -24.28 8.94
C VAL A 243 -7.25 -25.38 8.46
N ASP A 244 -6.58 -26.03 9.40
CA ASP A 244 -5.66 -27.11 9.07
C ASP A 244 -6.41 -28.42 8.79
N PRO A 245 -5.84 -29.31 7.94
CA PRO A 245 -6.49 -30.55 7.55
C PRO A 245 -6.46 -31.58 8.68
N VAL A 246 -7.40 -31.47 9.62
CA VAL A 246 -7.46 -32.35 10.80
C VAL A 246 -7.62 -33.82 10.38
N GLN A 247 -6.59 -34.60 10.67
CA GLN A 247 -6.59 -36.06 10.61
C GLN A 247 -7.21 -36.63 11.90
N ILE A 248 -7.91 -37.76 11.81
CA ILE A 248 -8.83 -38.19 12.86
C ILE A 248 -8.61 -39.65 13.27
N GLU A 249 -7.99 -39.84 14.43
CA GLU A 249 -7.65 -41.16 15.00
C GLU A 249 -8.64 -41.61 16.08
N GLY A 250 -8.75 -42.92 16.30
CA GLY A 250 -9.71 -43.49 17.23
C GLY A 250 -9.94 -44.99 17.04
N LEU A 251 -10.72 -45.58 17.95
CA LEU A 251 -11.03 -47.01 17.93
C LEU A 251 -11.98 -47.38 16.78
N LEU A 252 -11.69 -48.49 16.11
CA LEU A 252 -12.44 -49.16 15.03
C LEU A 252 -13.95 -49.42 15.29
N GLY A 253 -14.47 -49.11 16.48
CA GLY A 253 -15.85 -49.33 16.86
C GLY A 253 -16.30 -48.32 17.92
N GLY A 254 -16.83 -47.19 17.48
CA GLY A 254 -17.33 -46.12 18.33
C GLY A 254 -17.72 -44.89 17.53
N ALA A 255 -18.12 -43.83 18.21
CA ALA A 255 -18.06 -42.50 17.62
C ALA A 255 -16.67 -41.91 17.92
N ILE A 256 -16.07 -41.29 16.92
CA ILE A 256 -14.73 -40.71 16.94
C ILE A 256 -14.91 -39.20 17.09
N SER A 257 -14.34 -38.62 18.15
CA SER A 257 -14.45 -37.18 18.43
C SER A 257 -13.09 -36.52 18.27
N GLY A 258 -13.11 -35.28 17.77
CA GLY A 258 -11.95 -34.42 17.62
C GLY A 258 -12.38 -32.96 17.63
N LYS A 259 -11.47 -32.05 17.32
CA LYS A 259 -11.75 -30.61 17.16
C LYS A 259 -11.27 -30.18 15.78
N VAL A 260 -11.95 -29.25 15.14
CA VAL A 260 -11.41 -28.52 13.99
C VAL A 260 -10.28 -27.64 14.52
N ASP A 261 -9.10 -27.75 13.91
CA ASP A 261 -8.02 -26.82 14.16
C ASP A 261 -8.12 -25.66 13.17
N ALA A 262 -8.18 -24.46 13.73
CA ALA A 262 -8.51 -23.24 13.03
C ALA A 262 -8.21 -22.06 13.94
N GLU A 263 -7.42 -21.11 13.45
CA GLU A 263 -7.06 -19.90 14.18
C GLU A 263 -7.52 -18.65 13.43
N ASP A 264 -7.93 -17.64 14.18
CA ASP A 264 -8.22 -16.31 13.66
C ASP A 264 -7.09 -15.36 14.06
N ALA A 265 -6.30 -14.93 13.09
CA ALA A 265 -5.11 -14.09 13.31
C ALA A 265 -5.44 -12.68 13.81
N ASP A 266 -6.69 -12.26 13.73
CA ASP A 266 -7.22 -11.03 14.32
C ASP A 266 -7.81 -11.26 15.73
N GLY A 267 -8.22 -12.49 16.03
CA GLY A 267 -8.75 -13.02 17.29
C GLY A 267 -10.28 -12.90 17.45
N ASP A 268 -11.03 -12.96 16.36
CA ASP A 268 -12.50 -13.00 16.35
C ASP A 268 -13.06 -14.43 16.62
N GLU A 269 -14.36 -14.53 16.91
CA GLU A 269 -15.04 -15.79 17.25
C GLU A 269 -15.29 -16.64 15.99
N LEU A 270 -15.07 -17.97 16.05
CA LEU A 270 -15.13 -18.85 14.88
C LEU A 270 -16.45 -19.62 14.76
N VAL A 271 -16.99 -19.70 13.54
CA VAL A 271 -18.23 -20.41 13.22
C VAL A 271 -17.95 -21.53 12.21
N TYR A 272 -18.15 -22.78 12.64
CA TYR A 272 -17.83 -23.98 11.85
C TYR A 272 -19.02 -24.48 11.00
N ARG A 273 -18.75 -24.94 9.78
CA ARG A 273 -19.76 -25.49 8.86
C ARG A 273 -19.27 -26.70 8.08
N LEU A 274 -20.06 -27.77 8.08
CA LEU A 274 -19.85 -28.94 7.22
C LEU A 274 -20.21 -28.61 5.76
N VAL A 275 -19.20 -28.53 4.89
CA VAL A 275 -19.31 -28.24 3.45
C VAL A 275 -19.62 -29.52 2.66
N THR A 276 -18.77 -30.54 2.84
CA THR A 276 -18.91 -31.86 2.21
C THR A 276 -19.13 -32.89 3.29
N ARG A 277 -20.12 -33.77 3.13
CA ARG A 277 -20.39 -34.86 4.08
C ARG A 277 -19.50 -36.08 3.83
N PRO A 278 -19.22 -36.89 4.88
CA PRO A 278 -18.67 -38.23 4.72
C PRO A 278 -19.47 -39.11 3.74
N LYS A 279 -18.75 -40.04 3.09
CA LYS A 279 -19.21 -41.07 2.14
C LYS A 279 -19.81 -42.27 2.86
N PHE A 280 -19.30 -42.64 4.04
CA PHE A 280 -19.66 -43.84 4.78
C PHE A 280 -20.26 -43.55 6.18
N GLY A 281 -19.83 -42.50 6.87
CA GLY A 281 -20.35 -42.14 8.21
C GLY A 281 -21.25 -40.91 8.26
N THR A 282 -21.32 -40.28 9.44
CA THR A 282 -22.01 -38.99 9.69
C THR A 282 -21.22 -38.13 10.69
N VAL A 283 -21.21 -36.80 10.53
CA VAL A 283 -20.55 -35.86 11.47
C VAL A 283 -21.58 -34.95 12.13
N VAL A 284 -21.38 -34.68 13.42
CA VAL A 284 -22.07 -33.63 14.21
C VAL A 284 -21.01 -32.70 14.80
N PHE A 285 -21.28 -31.39 14.85
CA PHE A 285 -20.43 -30.38 15.48
C PHE A 285 -21.07 -29.84 16.76
N ASP A 286 -20.24 -29.36 17.68
CA ASP A 286 -20.62 -28.40 18.72
C ASP A 286 -20.18 -26.97 18.33
N ASP A 287 -20.49 -26.00 19.19
CA ASP A 287 -20.27 -24.58 18.92
C ASP A 287 -18.79 -24.18 19.05
N ASP A 288 -17.95 -24.95 19.77
CA ASP A 288 -16.53 -24.66 20.02
C ASP A 288 -15.60 -25.24 18.91
N GLY A 289 -16.18 -25.78 17.84
CA GLY A 289 -15.45 -26.48 16.77
C GLY A 289 -15.13 -27.93 17.08
N GLY A 290 -15.57 -28.46 18.22
CA GLY A 290 -15.57 -29.90 18.47
C GLY A 290 -16.51 -30.61 17.50
N TYR A 291 -16.16 -31.85 17.15
CA TYR A 291 -17.00 -32.70 16.32
C TYR A 291 -17.03 -34.14 16.80
N THR A 292 -18.01 -34.89 16.29
CA THR A 292 -18.15 -36.32 16.50
C THR A 292 -18.57 -36.98 15.18
N TYR A 293 -17.64 -37.72 14.59
CA TYR A 293 -17.86 -38.60 13.45
C TYR A 293 -18.34 -39.97 13.92
N THR A 294 -19.38 -40.52 13.29
CA THR A 294 -19.88 -41.88 13.54
C THR A 294 -19.77 -42.69 12.25
N PRO A 295 -18.91 -43.73 12.18
CA PRO A 295 -18.84 -44.64 11.04
C PRO A 295 -20.18 -45.33 10.75
N GLY A 296 -20.49 -45.52 9.47
CA GLY A 296 -21.67 -46.25 9.02
C GLY A 296 -21.34 -47.62 8.41
N GLU A 297 -22.34 -48.24 7.80
CA GLU A 297 -22.21 -49.56 7.17
C GLU A 297 -21.30 -49.48 5.93
N GLY A 298 -20.22 -50.27 5.92
CA GLY A 298 -19.26 -50.32 4.81
C GLY A 298 -18.06 -49.37 4.93
N PHE A 299 -17.86 -48.68 6.06
CA PHE A 299 -16.61 -47.97 6.33
C PHE A 299 -15.43 -48.96 6.41
N LEU A 300 -14.40 -48.78 5.56
CA LEU A 300 -13.24 -49.68 5.43
C LEU A 300 -11.93 -49.10 6.00
N GLY A 301 -11.98 -47.92 6.61
CA GLY A 301 -10.84 -47.23 7.21
C GLY A 301 -10.62 -45.80 6.70
N VAL A 302 -11.10 -45.48 5.50
CA VAL A 302 -11.05 -44.12 4.92
C VAL A 302 -12.45 -43.53 4.78
N ASP A 303 -12.58 -42.27 5.18
CA ASP A 303 -13.69 -41.38 4.82
C ASP A 303 -13.19 -39.94 4.82
N THR A 304 -13.81 -39.05 4.04
CA THR A 304 -13.44 -37.63 3.96
C THR A 304 -14.64 -36.73 4.12
N PHE A 305 -14.46 -35.63 4.85
CA PHE A 305 -15.43 -34.54 4.92
C PHE A 305 -14.71 -33.20 4.86
N ARG A 306 -15.43 -32.13 4.53
CA ARG A 306 -14.84 -30.78 4.46
C ARG A 306 -15.55 -29.84 5.41
N VAL A 307 -14.77 -29.10 6.19
CA VAL A 307 -15.25 -28.09 7.14
C VAL A 307 -14.82 -26.72 6.65
N MET A 308 -15.64 -25.71 6.89
CA MET A 308 -15.29 -24.30 6.75
C MET A 308 -15.34 -23.65 8.14
N ALA A 309 -14.25 -23.02 8.58
CA ALA A 309 -14.31 -22.06 9.68
C ALA A 309 -14.52 -20.67 9.09
N ILE A 310 -15.34 -19.86 9.75
CA ILE A 310 -15.79 -18.53 9.31
C ILE A 310 -15.58 -17.58 10.49
N ASP A 311 -14.90 -16.47 10.28
CA ASP A 311 -14.72 -15.44 11.30
C ASP A 311 -16.03 -14.71 11.61
N ALA A 312 -16.26 -14.33 12.87
CA ALA A 312 -17.39 -13.49 13.27
C ALA A 312 -17.14 -11.98 13.05
N GLY A 313 -15.97 -11.62 12.53
CA GLY A 313 -15.55 -10.25 12.25
C GLY A 313 -16.24 -9.63 11.04
N LEU A 314 -15.76 -8.45 10.65
CA LEU A 314 -16.14 -7.88 9.36
C LEU A 314 -15.30 -8.56 8.28
N HIS A 315 -15.90 -9.29 7.34
CA HIS A 315 -15.22 -9.91 6.20
C HIS A 315 -14.72 -8.87 5.15
N VAL A 316 -14.04 -7.82 5.62
CA VAL A 316 -13.46 -6.73 4.83
C VAL A 316 -11.96 -6.73 5.08
N ASN A 317 -11.21 -7.03 4.02
CA ASN A 317 -9.77 -6.87 4.00
C ASN A 317 -9.39 -5.97 2.82
N LEU A 318 -8.89 -4.76 3.11
CA LEU A 318 -8.53 -3.77 2.09
C LEU A 318 -7.23 -4.12 1.33
N LEU A 319 -6.52 -5.18 1.72
CA LEU A 319 -5.43 -5.76 0.91
C LEU A 319 -5.91 -7.00 0.13
N ASN A 320 -6.93 -7.70 0.62
CA ASN A 320 -7.53 -8.87 -0.03
C ASN A 320 -9.07 -8.72 -0.14
N PRO A 321 -9.59 -7.84 -1.02
CA PRO A 321 -11.01 -7.48 -1.06
C PRO A 321 -11.91 -8.62 -1.54
N PHE A 322 -11.31 -9.65 -2.15
CA PHE A 322 -11.96 -10.88 -2.60
C PHE A 322 -11.67 -12.07 -1.68
N ARG A 323 -11.18 -11.85 -0.44
CA ARG A 323 -10.91 -12.94 0.49
C ARG A 323 -12.14 -13.80 0.70
N ARG A 324 -11.91 -15.09 0.95
CA ARG A 324 -13.01 -16.00 1.32
C ARG A 324 -13.55 -15.57 2.69
N MET A 325 -14.85 -15.74 2.91
CA MET A 325 -15.49 -15.56 4.23
C MET A 325 -15.01 -16.59 5.28
N GLY A 326 -14.08 -17.46 4.91
CA GLY A 326 -13.63 -18.58 5.72
C GLY A 326 -12.81 -19.57 4.90
N THR A 327 -11.91 -20.28 5.56
CA THR A 327 -11.03 -21.29 4.95
C THR A 327 -11.65 -22.67 5.07
N THR A 328 -11.35 -23.56 4.11
CA THR A 328 -11.95 -24.91 4.05
C THR A 328 -10.92 -26.02 4.22
N GLY A 329 -10.85 -26.61 5.41
CA GLY A 329 -10.05 -27.80 5.68
C GLY A 329 -10.71 -29.08 5.15
N GLU A 330 -9.91 -29.99 4.60
CA GLU A 330 -10.31 -31.38 4.34
C GLU A 330 -9.94 -32.23 5.56
N ASN A 331 -10.94 -32.85 6.18
CA ASN A 331 -10.79 -33.72 7.33
C ASN A 331 -10.76 -35.16 6.83
N LEU A 332 -9.70 -35.90 7.18
CA LEU A 332 -9.44 -37.26 6.69
C LEU A 332 -9.51 -38.26 7.85
N ILE A 333 -10.50 -39.14 7.82
CA ILE A 333 -10.47 -40.37 8.61
C ILE A 333 -9.47 -41.31 7.93
N ASN A 334 -8.44 -41.76 8.66
CA ASN A 334 -7.45 -42.72 8.17
C ASN A 334 -7.15 -43.74 9.27
N GLN A 335 -7.91 -44.85 9.31
CA GLN A 335 -7.88 -45.82 10.41
C GLN A 335 -7.78 -47.25 9.85
N ASN A 336 -6.63 -47.90 10.02
CA ASN A 336 -6.31 -49.20 9.40
C ASN A 336 -6.62 -49.22 7.89
N ALA A 337 -6.38 -48.09 7.23
CA ALA A 337 -6.69 -47.85 5.82
C ALA A 337 -5.65 -48.47 4.87
N ILE A 338 -4.39 -48.52 5.31
CA ILE A 338 -3.32 -49.31 4.70
C ILE A 338 -3.28 -50.65 5.44
N ARG A 339 -3.07 -51.73 4.69
CA ARG A 339 -2.76 -53.08 5.20
C ARG A 339 -1.62 -53.66 4.39
N PHE A 340 -0.86 -54.56 5.00
CA PHE A 340 0.17 -55.33 4.31
C PHE A 340 -0.22 -56.82 4.36
N ASP A 341 0.13 -57.56 3.32
CA ASP A 341 -0.08 -59.00 3.17
C ASP A 341 1.19 -59.60 2.56
N PHE A 342 1.81 -60.57 3.23
CA PHE A 342 3.18 -61.02 2.96
C PHE A 342 3.25 -62.51 2.57
N THR A 343 3.79 -62.79 1.38
CA THR A 343 4.06 -64.16 0.90
C THR A 343 5.51 -64.53 1.18
N TYR A 344 5.78 -65.21 2.29
CA TYR A 344 7.15 -65.62 2.64
C TYR A 344 7.59 -66.92 1.94
N GLU A 345 8.68 -66.87 1.15
CA GLU A 345 9.46 -68.04 0.72
C GLU A 345 10.81 -68.09 1.47
N GLY A 346 11.12 -69.23 2.09
CA GLY A 346 12.34 -69.41 2.88
C GLY A 346 12.17 -70.24 4.14
N ASP A 347 13.29 -70.71 4.72
CA ASP A 347 13.34 -71.49 5.97
C ASP A 347 13.85 -70.66 7.17
N GLU A 348 14.58 -69.56 6.93
CA GLU A 348 15.06 -68.61 7.95
C GLU A 348 13.99 -67.56 8.35
N TRP A 349 12.96 -67.32 7.54
CA TRP A 349 11.78 -66.55 7.94
C TRP A 349 10.97 -67.29 9.03
N THR A 350 11.40 -67.18 10.29
CA THR A 350 10.73 -67.72 11.49
C THR A 350 9.45 -66.92 11.83
N GLU A 351 8.57 -67.48 12.66
CA GLU A 351 7.35 -66.79 13.14
C GLU A 351 7.71 -65.41 13.75
N GLU A 352 8.75 -65.35 14.59
CA GLU A 352 9.25 -64.14 15.25
C GLU A 352 9.77 -63.07 14.28
N ARG A 353 10.46 -63.48 13.20
CA ARG A 353 10.93 -62.58 12.13
C ARG A 353 9.77 -62.07 11.25
N ARG A 354 8.73 -62.89 11.05
CA ARG A 354 7.49 -62.50 10.33
C ARG A 354 6.68 -61.52 11.17
N GLU A 355 6.41 -61.85 12.45
CA GLU A 355 5.73 -60.97 13.41
C GLU A 355 6.43 -59.60 13.49
N LYS A 356 7.77 -59.55 13.48
CA LYS A 356 8.50 -58.27 13.46
C LYS A 356 8.38 -57.52 12.12
N LEU A 357 8.42 -58.20 10.96
CA LEU A 357 8.19 -57.50 9.67
C LEU A 357 6.76 -56.95 9.57
N GLU A 358 5.77 -57.72 10.05
CA GLU A 358 4.37 -57.28 10.15
C GLU A 358 4.21 -56.08 11.10
N GLU A 359 4.91 -56.07 12.24
CA GLU A 359 4.97 -54.94 13.18
C GLU A 359 5.59 -53.69 12.53
N VAL A 360 6.74 -53.83 11.87
CA VAL A 360 7.43 -52.72 11.20
C VAL A 360 6.57 -52.15 10.07
N ALA A 361 5.97 -53.00 9.24
CA ALA A 361 5.05 -52.56 8.19
C ALA A 361 3.80 -51.87 8.78
N ALA A 362 3.25 -52.38 9.89
CA ALA A 362 2.18 -51.71 10.62
C ALA A 362 2.62 -50.33 11.15
N SER A 363 3.86 -50.16 11.59
CA SER A 363 4.41 -48.87 12.04
C SER A 363 4.43 -47.81 10.92
N LEU A 364 4.65 -48.20 9.66
CA LEU A 364 4.56 -47.28 8.51
C LEU A 364 3.15 -46.67 8.37
N THR A 365 2.11 -47.37 8.83
CA THR A 365 0.74 -46.82 8.83
C THR A 365 0.55 -45.66 9.81
N ALA A 366 1.49 -45.42 10.73
CA ALA A 366 1.51 -44.21 11.57
C ALA A 366 1.91 -42.96 10.77
N TYR A 367 2.74 -43.10 9.72
CA TYR A 367 3.22 -41.98 8.89
C TYR A 367 2.36 -41.75 7.64
N PHE A 368 2.02 -42.81 6.88
CA PHE A 368 1.38 -42.67 5.56
C PHE A 368 -0.16 -42.53 5.63
N ARG A 369 -0.72 -41.70 4.73
CA ARG A 369 -2.16 -41.43 4.62
C ARG A 369 -2.67 -41.66 3.19
N VAL A 370 -3.74 -42.46 3.07
CA VAL A 370 -4.32 -42.86 1.77
C VAL A 370 -5.75 -42.30 1.58
N ARG A 371 -6.17 -42.09 0.33
CA ARG A 371 -7.48 -41.50 -0.03
C ARG A 371 -8.61 -42.52 -0.29
N GLU A 372 -8.26 -43.79 -0.48
CA GLU A 372 -9.15 -44.96 -0.43
C GLU A 372 -8.39 -46.06 0.35
N ALA A 373 -9.09 -47.04 0.93
CA ALA A 373 -8.45 -48.10 1.70
C ALA A 373 -7.79 -49.15 0.80
N VAL A 374 -6.54 -49.53 1.10
CA VAL A 374 -5.69 -50.42 0.29
C VAL A 374 -5.10 -51.56 1.10
N THR A 375 -4.84 -52.68 0.43
CA THR A 375 -3.89 -53.70 0.88
C THR A 375 -2.72 -53.68 -0.09
N LEU A 376 -1.49 -53.66 0.45
CA LEU A 376 -0.25 -53.86 -0.29
C LEU A 376 0.20 -55.31 -0.15
N THR A 377 0.45 -55.99 -1.26
CA THR A 377 0.96 -57.36 -1.32
C THR A 377 2.46 -57.37 -1.56
N PHE A 378 3.20 -58.16 -0.79
CA PHE A 378 4.65 -58.29 -0.95
C PHE A 378 5.07 -59.75 -0.96
N ASP A 379 5.83 -60.16 -1.97
CA ASP A 379 6.56 -61.44 -1.93
C ASP A 379 7.88 -61.23 -1.17
N VAL A 380 8.19 -62.13 -0.23
CA VAL A 380 9.29 -61.96 0.74
C VAL A 380 10.22 -63.16 0.70
N ASN A 381 11.45 -62.94 0.26
CA ASN A 381 12.42 -63.94 -0.14
C ASN A 381 13.70 -63.91 0.74
N GLU A 382 14.56 -64.91 0.57
CA GLU A 382 15.88 -65.02 1.21
C GLU A 382 17.00 -64.89 0.18
N GLU A 383 18.05 -64.13 0.52
CA GLU A 383 19.23 -63.97 -0.34
C GLU A 383 20.57 -64.15 0.41
N ASP A 384 21.57 -64.68 -0.31
CA ASP A 384 22.96 -64.80 0.15
C ASP A 384 23.84 -63.94 -0.77
N LYS A 385 23.93 -62.65 -0.44
CA LYS A 385 24.68 -61.64 -1.20
C LYS A 385 25.63 -60.86 -0.29
N PRO A 386 26.95 -61.18 -0.28
CA PRO A 386 27.93 -60.44 0.51
C PRO A 386 27.93 -58.94 0.17
N GLY A 387 27.78 -58.09 1.19
CA GLY A 387 27.69 -56.63 1.03
C GLY A 387 26.29 -56.06 0.84
N THR A 388 25.24 -56.88 1.02
CA THR A 388 23.83 -56.45 1.02
C THR A 388 23.16 -57.01 2.27
N LEU A 389 22.49 -56.17 3.08
CA LEU A 389 21.78 -56.58 4.30
C LEU A 389 20.35 -57.07 3.98
N ALA A 390 19.67 -56.32 3.12
CA ALA A 390 18.39 -56.64 2.53
C ALA A 390 18.28 -55.88 1.19
N SER A 391 17.18 -56.11 0.46
CA SER A 391 16.80 -55.30 -0.68
C SER A 391 15.27 -55.32 -0.88
N ALA A 392 14.63 -54.21 -1.22
CA ALA A 392 13.22 -54.23 -1.64
C ALA A 392 12.91 -53.31 -2.83
N GLY A 393 11.81 -53.60 -3.52
CA GLY A 393 11.42 -52.89 -4.74
C GLY A 393 9.97 -53.14 -5.17
N SER A 394 9.55 -52.44 -6.22
CA SER A 394 8.22 -52.55 -6.83
C SER A 394 8.33 -52.13 -8.30
N GLU A 395 7.66 -52.83 -9.22
CA GLU A 395 7.73 -52.48 -10.65
C GLU A 395 7.15 -51.09 -10.93
N ARG A 396 7.62 -50.42 -11.99
CA ARG A 396 6.99 -49.18 -12.48
C ARG A 396 5.70 -49.48 -13.23
N ILE A 397 4.65 -48.70 -12.99
CA ILE A 397 3.32 -48.84 -13.63
C ILE A 397 3.31 -48.70 -15.17
N SER A 398 4.46 -48.40 -15.80
CA SER A 398 4.61 -48.26 -17.25
C SER A 398 6.08 -48.33 -17.67
N THR A 399 6.33 -49.02 -18.78
CA THR A 399 7.65 -49.10 -19.44
C THR A 399 7.85 -48.02 -20.52
N ALA A 400 6.90 -47.08 -20.68
CA ALA A 400 6.99 -46.03 -21.69
C ALA A 400 8.00 -44.93 -21.31
N ALA A 401 8.38 -44.09 -22.28
CA ALA A 401 9.18 -42.89 -22.00
C ALA A 401 8.38 -41.92 -21.10
N GLY A 402 9.00 -41.47 -20.01
CA GLY A 402 8.39 -40.67 -18.96
C GLY A 402 8.93 -41.02 -17.58
N TYR A 403 8.53 -40.23 -16.58
CA TYR A 403 8.66 -40.55 -15.16
C TYR A 403 7.41 -41.31 -14.73
N TRP A 404 7.58 -42.40 -13.98
CA TRP A 404 6.48 -43.27 -13.56
C TRP A 404 6.66 -43.71 -12.12
N ARG A 405 5.51 -43.86 -11.44
CA ARG A 405 5.45 -44.39 -10.08
C ARG A 405 5.73 -45.88 -10.05
N THR A 406 6.16 -46.40 -8.90
CA THR A 406 6.06 -47.84 -8.61
C THR A 406 4.60 -48.26 -8.45
N VAL A 407 4.30 -49.56 -8.50
CA VAL A 407 2.95 -50.08 -8.22
C VAL A 407 2.53 -49.69 -6.80
N VAL A 408 3.37 -49.94 -5.79
CA VAL A 408 3.11 -49.56 -4.39
C VAL A 408 2.84 -48.06 -4.25
N GLN A 409 3.66 -47.21 -4.87
CA GLN A 409 3.49 -45.76 -4.85
C GLN A 409 2.18 -45.32 -5.51
N ASN A 410 1.82 -45.91 -6.67
CA ASN A 410 0.55 -45.61 -7.32
C ASN A 410 -0.64 -46.04 -6.46
N LYS A 411 -0.61 -47.25 -5.91
CA LYS A 411 -1.70 -47.86 -5.14
C LYS A 411 -1.99 -47.07 -3.86
N LEU A 412 -0.95 -46.69 -3.10
CA LEU A 412 -1.07 -45.79 -1.95
C LEU A 412 -1.66 -44.42 -2.32
N GLN A 413 -1.20 -43.79 -3.41
CA GLN A 413 -1.61 -42.43 -3.76
C GLN A 413 -2.98 -42.34 -4.45
N THR A 414 -3.48 -43.42 -5.05
CA THR A 414 -4.70 -43.40 -5.89
C THR A 414 -5.79 -44.39 -5.45
N GLY A 415 -5.44 -45.46 -4.73
CA GLY A 415 -6.29 -46.63 -4.53
C GLY A 415 -6.41 -47.55 -5.75
N GLU A 416 -5.74 -47.23 -6.87
CA GLU A 416 -5.76 -48.03 -8.10
C GLU A 416 -4.63 -49.07 -8.11
N ASP A 417 -5.04 -50.33 -8.18
CA ASP A 417 -4.19 -51.50 -8.35
C ASP A 417 -3.75 -51.62 -9.82
N ALA A 418 -2.44 -51.51 -10.07
CA ALA A 418 -1.89 -51.35 -11.42
C ALA A 418 -1.42 -52.66 -12.08
N ASN A 419 -1.22 -53.73 -11.30
CA ASN A 419 -0.80 -55.06 -11.76
C ASN A 419 -1.83 -56.17 -11.48
N GLY A 420 -2.72 -56.00 -10.49
CA GLY A 420 -4.02 -56.66 -10.41
C GLY A 420 -4.12 -57.87 -9.47
N GLU A 421 -3.45 -58.98 -9.80
CA GLU A 421 -3.34 -60.18 -8.93
C GLU A 421 -1.87 -60.58 -8.67
N GLU A 422 -0.92 -59.76 -9.15
CA GLU A 422 0.52 -59.91 -8.91
C GLU A 422 0.93 -59.13 -7.65
N ALA A 423 2.06 -59.48 -7.01
CA ALA A 423 2.52 -58.79 -5.81
C ALA A 423 2.87 -57.32 -6.12
N ASP A 424 2.48 -56.37 -5.27
CA ASP A 424 2.78 -54.95 -5.46
C ASP A 424 4.30 -54.68 -5.39
N GLY A 425 5.02 -55.44 -4.56
CA GLY A 425 6.48 -55.37 -4.45
C GLY A 425 7.13 -56.67 -4.00
N GLU A 426 8.45 -56.64 -3.93
CA GLU A 426 9.30 -57.75 -3.47
C GLU A 426 10.24 -57.25 -2.35
N ILE A 427 10.50 -58.09 -1.36
CA ILE A 427 11.52 -57.91 -0.31
C ILE A 427 12.44 -59.14 -0.34
N SER A 428 13.75 -58.95 -0.30
CA SER A 428 14.77 -59.99 -0.10
C SER A 428 15.61 -59.66 1.12
N TRP A 429 16.00 -60.67 1.91
CA TRP A 429 16.73 -60.46 3.17
C TRP A 429 17.95 -61.37 3.32
N ASN A 430 19.06 -60.84 3.85
CA ASN A 430 20.31 -61.57 4.02
C ASN A 430 20.59 -61.96 5.48
N TRP A 431 20.33 -63.24 5.77
CA TRP A 431 20.60 -63.89 7.06
C TRP A 431 22.01 -64.51 7.19
N GLY A 432 22.95 -64.12 6.33
CA GLY A 432 24.27 -64.76 6.19
C GLY A 432 25.18 -64.73 7.45
N ASP A 433 26.15 -65.66 7.47
CA ASP A 433 27.12 -65.89 8.56
C ASP A 433 27.85 -64.60 8.99
N GLY A 434 27.33 -63.90 10.00
CA GLY A 434 27.94 -62.71 10.61
C GLY A 434 26.97 -61.55 10.89
N ASN A 435 25.78 -61.54 10.27
CA ASN A 435 24.78 -60.50 10.52
C ASN A 435 23.97 -60.83 11.79
N GLU A 436 24.34 -60.28 12.95
CA GLU A 436 23.50 -60.33 14.15
C GLU A 436 22.45 -59.20 14.12
N TRP A 437 21.19 -59.52 14.47
CA TRP A 437 20.01 -58.69 14.18
C TRP A 437 19.19 -58.44 15.45
N ALA A 438 19.08 -57.18 15.85
CA ALA A 438 18.18 -56.74 16.92
C ALA A 438 16.73 -56.69 16.41
N LEU A 439 15.84 -57.48 17.03
CA LEU A 439 14.39 -57.48 16.75
C LEU A 439 13.57 -56.68 17.78
N GLY A 440 14.20 -56.20 18.86
CA GLY A 440 13.57 -55.42 19.93
C GLY A 440 14.03 -53.95 19.96
N ASP A 441 13.50 -53.19 20.91
CA ASP A 441 13.73 -51.74 21.01
C ASP A 441 15.14 -51.37 21.54
N GLU A 442 15.86 -52.32 22.15
CA GLU A 442 17.25 -52.18 22.58
C GLU A 442 18.18 -52.80 21.50
N VAL A 443 18.91 -51.96 20.77
CA VAL A 443 19.93 -52.37 19.79
C VAL A 443 21.31 -52.31 20.45
N SER A 444 22.10 -53.39 20.40
CA SER A 444 23.47 -53.37 20.94
C SER A 444 24.52 -52.96 19.90
N SER A 445 25.71 -52.56 20.36
CA SER A 445 26.83 -52.16 19.50
C SER A 445 27.56 -53.31 18.79
N GLU A 446 26.89 -54.45 18.65
CA GLU A 446 27.35 -55.65 17.92
C GLU A 446 26.18 -56.21 17.04
N GLU A 447 25.08 -55.46 16.88
CA GLU A 447 23.86 -55.86 16.15
C GLU A 447 23.37 -54.76 15.17
N PHE A 448 22.72 -55.19 14.08
CA PHE A 448 21.97 -54.31 13.18
C PHE A 448 20.51 -54.17 13.64
N ASP A 449 19.94 -52.96 13.57
CA ASP A 449 18.51 -52.74 13.81
C ASP A 449 17.66 -53.23 12.62
N PHE A 450 16.92 -54.31 12.84
CA PHE A 450 15.96 -54.84 11.87
C PHE A 450 14.86 -53.82 11.51
N THR A 451 14.46 -52.98 12.48
CA THR A 451 13.38 -51.98 12.32
C THR A 451 13.77 -50.93 11.29
N SER A 452 14.90 -50.25 11.50
CA SER A 452 15.40 -49.23 10.57
C SER A 452 15.69 -49.79 9.18
N VAL A 453 16.27 -51.00 9.07
CA VAL A 453 16.59 -51.59 7.75
C VAL A 453 15.31 -52.02 7.01
N ALA A 454 14.33 -52.62 7.68
CA ALA A 454 13.06 -52.96 7.04
C ALA A 454 12.28 -51.72 6.58
N ILE A 455 12.30 -50.62 7.35
CA ILE A 455 11.71 -49.34 6.91
C ILE A 455 12.47 -48.79 5.68
N HIS A 456 13.80 -48.74 5.74
CA HIS A 456 14.69 -48.25 4.69
C HIS A 456 14.40 -48.95 3.35
N GLU A 457 14.43 -50.27 3.32
CA GLU A 457 14.16 -51.05 2.10
C GLU A 457 12.73 -50.83 1.59
N MET A 458 11.74 -50.82 2.48
CA MET A 458 10.36 -50.55 2.07
C MET A 458 10.21 -49.17 1.40
N MET A 459 11.04 -48.18 1.71
CA MET A 459 11.01 -46.89 0.99
C MET A 459 11.44 -47.00 -0.48
N HIS A 460 12.37 -47.90 -0.82
CA HIS A 460 12.71 -48.18 -2.22
C HIS A 460 11.51 -48.77 -2.99
N ALA A 461 10.75 -49.70 -2.38
CA ALA A 461 9.49 -50.18 -2.96
C ALA A 461 8.43 -49.07 -3.09
N PHE A 462 8.41 -48.11 -2.16
CA PHE A 462 7.57 -46.90 -2.20
C PHE A 462 8.08 -45.84 -3.22
N GLY A 463 9.05 -46.18 -4.08
CA GLY A 463 9.50 -45.33 -5.17
C GLY A 463 10.51 -44.24 -4.74
N TRP A 464 11.09 -44.35 -3.55
CA TRP A 464 12.33 -43.66 -3.19
C TRP A 464 13.51 -44.43 -3.80
N GLY A 465 13.68 -44.35 -5.11
CA GLY A 465 14.72 -45.05 -5.86
C GLY A 465 15.13 -44.29 -7.11
N SER A 466 16.38 -44.44 -7.56
CA SER A 466 16.83 -43.85 -8.82
C SER A 466 17.06 -44.93 -9.88
N THR A 467 16.59 -44.68 -11.10
CA THR A 467 16.89 -45.56 -12.25
C THR A 467 18.29 -45.32 -12.84
N LEU A 468 19.08 -44.42 -12.25
CA LEU A 468 20.37 -44.02 -12.76
C LEU A 468 21.46 -45.06 -12.40
N GLN A 469 22.24 -45.41 -13.42
CA GLN A 469 23.37 -46.34 -13.37
C GLN A 469 24.69 -45.56 -13.48
N GLY A 470 25.82 -46.24 -13.69
CA GLY A 470 27.14 -45.62 -13.67
C GLY A 470 27.36 -44.56 -14.76
N PRO A 471 28.43 -43.75 -14.63
CA PRO A 471 28.87 -42.80 -15.66
C PRO A 471 28.89 -43.39 -17.08
N GLY A 472 28.07 -42.85 -17.97
CA GLY A 472 27.92 -43.30 -19.37
C GLY A 472 26.91 -44.43 -19.63
N GLU A 473 26.34 -45.06 -18.59
CA GLU A 473 25.39 -46.18 -18.71
C GLU A 473 23.93 -45.72 -18.84
N ASN A 474 23.65 -44.44 -18.53
CA ASN A 474 22.32 -43.83 -18.35
C ASN A 474 21.45 -43.61 -19.61
N GLN A 475 21.54 -44.52 -20.59
CA GLN A 475 20.87 -44.45 -21.88
C GLN A 475 19.41 -44.92 -21.79
N GLY A 476 18.52 -44.04 -21.32
CA GLY A 476 17.10 -44.38 -21.15
C GLY A 476 16.18 -43.18 -20.96
N ALA A 477 14.89 -43.41 -21.26
CA ALA A 477 13.79 -42.43 -21.15
C ALA A 477 12.67 -42.84 -20.17
N ASN A 478 12.69 -44.08 -19.66
CA ASN A 478 11.79 -44.58 -18.63
C ASN A 478 12.49 -44.36 -17.27
N ARG A 479 11.85 -43.65 -16.36
CA ARG A 479 12.41 -43.15 -15.09
C ARG A 479 11.44 -43.38 -13.93
N GLU A 480 11.95 -43.39 -12.71
CA GLU A 480 11.13 -43.36 -11.49
C GLU A 480 10.73 -41.93 -11.16
N GLU A 481 9.62 -41.73 -10.44
CA GLU A 481 9.12 -40.38 -10.14
C GLU A 481 10.15 -39.55 -9.34
N TYR A 482 10.91 -40.21 -8.47
CA TYR A 482 12.07 -39.67 -7.74
C TYR A 482 13.14 -39.03 -8.65
N ASP A 483 13.45 -39.65 -9.80
CA ASP A 483 14.45 -39.11 -10.74
C ASP A 483 14.09 -37.69 -11.22
N ARG A 484 12.81 -37.30 -11.21
CA ARG A 484 12.37 -35.96 -11.62
C ARG A 484 13.00 -34.86 -10.76
N PHE A 485 13.24 -35.15 -9.49
CA PHE A 485 13.71 -34.21 -8.47
C PHE A 485 15.23 -34.13 -8.35
N ILE A 486 15.99 -34.97 -9.08
CA ILE A 486 17.45 -34.96 -9.05
C ILE A 486 17.98 -33.73 -9.81
N VAL A 487 18.76 -32.90 -9.11
CA VAL A 487 19.31 -31.64 -9.60
C VAL A 487 20.82 -31.54 -9.36
N SER A 488 21.49 -30.72 -10.17
CA SER A 488 22.85 -30.25 -9.87
C SER A 488 22.83 -29.12 -8.82
N ALA A 489 24.01 -28.79 -8.26
CA ALA A 489 24.19 -27.80 -7.18
C ALA A 489 23.72 -26.36 -7.48
N ASP A 490 23.26 -26.08 -8.70
CA ASP A 490 22.65 -24.82 -9.16
C ASP A 490 21.12 -24.94 -9.34
N GLY A 491 20.50 -26.01 -8.84
CA GLY A 491 19.07 -26.27 -8.90
C GLY A 491 18.51 -26.45 -10.31
N ARG A 492 19.35 -26.94 -11.24
CA ARG A 492 18.95 -27.36 -12.58
C ARG A 492 18.72 -28.86 -12.62
N SER A 493 17.64 -29.30 -13.26
CA SER A 493 17.42 -30.74 -13.50
C SER A 493 18.56 -31.32 -14.32
N VAL A 494 19.01 -32.52 -13.95
CA VAL A 494 20.04 -33.26 -14.68
C VAL A 494 19.53 -33.89 -15.98
N PHE A 495 18.23 -33.78 -16.23
CA PHE A 495 17.54 -34.30 -17.40
C PHE A 495 17.15 -33.18 -18.38
N THR A 496 17.43 -33.38 -19.66
CA THR A 496 16.93 -32.53 -20.76
C THR A 496 15.89 -33.32 -21.54
N ASN A 497 14.63 -32.87 -21.56
CA ASN A 497 13.50 -33.59 -22.19
C ASN A 497 13.38 -35.06 -21.71
N GLY A 498 13.61 -35.32 -20.42
CA GLY A 498 13.60 -36.67 -19.85
C GLY A 498 14.79 -37.56 -20.25
N GLN A 499 15.83 -36.99 -20.89
CA GLN A 499 17.07 -37.69 -21.23
C GLN A 499 18.21 -37.25 -20.32
N TRP A 500 19.02 -38.22 -19.86
CA TRP A 500 20.25 -37.94 -19.14
C TRP A 500 21.27 -37.25 -20.06
N SER A 501 22.01 -36.29 -19.52
CA SER A 501 23.12 -35.63 -20.21
C SER A 501 24.44 -36.14 -19.64
N SER A 502 25.35 -36.62 -20.50
CA SER A 502 26.70 -37.06 -20.08
C SER A 502 27.57 -35.93 -19.49
N VAL A 503 27.14 -34.67 -19.61
CA VAL A 503 27.72 -33.52 -18.87
C VAL A 503 27.49 -33.66 -17.35
N ASN A 504 26.60 -34.56 -16.92
CA ASN A 504 26.34 -34.88 -15.52
C ASN A 504 26.98 -36.19 -15.06
N ASP A 505 27.64 -36.95 -15.94
CA ASP A 505 28.37 -38.17 -15.57
C ASP A 505 29.40 -37.95 -14.43
N PRO A 506 30.16 -36.83 -14.35
CA PRO A 506 31.06 -36.58 -13.22
C PRO A 506 30.35 -36.38 -11.88
N LYS A 507 29.07 -35.97 -11.89
CA LYS A 507 28.30 -35.65 -10.68
C LYS A 507 27.84 -36.91 -9.94
N LEU A 508 27.63 -38.00 -10.67
CA LEU A 508 27.33 -39.33 -10.11
C LEU A 508 28.41 -39.80 -9.13
N THR A 509 29.66 -39.37 -9.30
CA THR A 509 30.81 -39.75 -8.45
C THR A 509 31.43 -38.56 -7.69
N GLY A 510 30.60 -37.59 -7.28
CA GLY A 510 30.99 -36.47 -6.41
C GLY A 510 31.76 -35.33 -7.11
N GLY A 511 32.06 -35.46 -8.41
CA GLY A 511 32.58 -34.36 -9.23
C GLY A 511 31.55 -33.24 -9.40
N ASP A 512 31.99 -32.04 -9.79
CA ASP A 512 31.12 -30.86 -10.00
C ASP A 512 30.15 -30.54 -8.83
N ARG A 513 30.55 -30.86 -7.58
CA ARG A 513 29.79 -30.79 -6.31
C ARG A 513 28.76 -31.90 -6.06
N GLY A 514 28.69 -32.94 -6.90
CA GLY A 514 27.75 -34.05 -6.72
C GLY A 514 26.33 -33.73 -7.19
N LEU A 515 25.36 -34.44 -6.61
CA LEU A 515 23.93 -34.40 -6.96
C LEU A 515 23.08 -34.25 -5.70
N TYR A 516 21.93 -33.58 -5.86
CA TYR A 516 21.05 -33.20 -4.77
C TYR A 516 19.60 -33.52 -5.15
N PHE A 517 18.75 -33.76 -4.14
CA PHE A 517 17.31 -33.79 -4.30
C PHE A 517 16.76 -32.35 -4.18
N GLY A 518 15.93 -31.97 -5.15
CA GLY A 518 15.38 -30.62 -5.32
C GLY A 518 13.85 -30.60 -5.37
N GLY A 519 13.19 -31.53 -4.69
CA GLY A 519 11.78 -31.41 -4.34
C GLY A 519 11.56 -30.24 -3.37
N LYS A 520 10.36 -29.65 -3.38
CA LYS A 520 10.06 -28.40 -2.66
C LYS A 520 10.00 -28.63 -1.14
N ASN A 521 9.35 -29.71 -0.69
CA ASN A 521 9.09 -29.95 0.73
C ASN A 521 10.37 -30.43 1.42
N ALA A 522 11.14 -31.30 0.75
CA ALA A 522 12.47 -31.72 1.21
C ALA A 522 13.46 -30.54 1.30
N VAL A 523 13.39 -29.59 0.36
CA VAL A 523 14.19 -28.35 0.38
C VAL A 523 13.77 -27.43 1.52
N GLU A 524 12.48 -27.32 1.79
CA GLU A 524 11.92 -26.48 2.86
C GLU A 524 12.32 -27.03 4.24
N ALA A 525 12.11 -28.32 4.48
CA ALA A 525 12.59 -29.02 5.69
C ALA A 525 14.12 -28.99 5.85
N TYR A 526 14.88 -28.84 4.76
CA TYR A 526 16.34 -28.62 4.80
C TYR A 526 16.72 -27.13 4.77
N GLY A 527 15.88 -26.24 5.32
CA GLY A 527 16.17 -24.82 5.54
C GLY A 527 16.33 -23.98 4.26
N GLY A 528 15.70 -24.41 3.16
CA GLY A 528 15.83 -23.77 1.84
C GLY A 528 17.10 -24.14 1.08
N TYR A 529 17.76 -25.25 1.43
CA TYR A 529 18.90 -25.82 0.71
C TYR A 529 18.50 -27.10 -0.05
N LEU A 530 19.19 -27.38 -1.16
CA LEU A 530 19.06 -28.65 -1.88
C LEU A 530 19.65 -29.78 -1.03
N VAL A 531 18.96 -30.91 -0.94
CA VAL A 531 19.29 -32.02 -0.03
C VAL A 531 20.39 -32.90 -0.64
N PRO A 532 21.56 -33.07 0.01
CA PRO A 532 22.68 -33.85 -0.55
C PRO A 532 22.36 -35.34 -0.74
N LEU A 533 22.46 -35.83 -1.99
CA LEU A 533 22.36 -37.25 -2.32
C LEU A 533 23.72 -37.92 -2.29
N ARG A 534 23.75 -39.22 -2.02
CA ARG A 534 24.98 -39.99 -1.89
C ARG A 534 25.76 -40.10 -3.20
N THR A 535 26.94 -39.48 -3.25
CA THR A 535 27.82 -39.51 -4.44
C THR A 535 29.26 -39.88 -4.06
N SER A 536 29.53 -41.18 -4.01
CA SER A 536 30.83 -41.76 -3.67
C SER A 536 31.88 -41.58 -4.78
N THR A 537 33.16 -41.49 -4.42
CA THR A 537 34.26 -41.25 -5.38
C THR A 537 34.48 -42.39 -6.38
N ILE A 538 34.00 -43.59 -6.05
CA ILE A 538 33.79 -44.72 -6.95
C ILE A 538 32.29 -45.01 -6.99
N TRP A 539 31.71 -45.32 -8.15
CA TRP A 539 30.28 -45.63 -8.29
C TRP A 539 29.90 -46.86 -7.44
N GLY A 540 28.95 -46.69 -6.52
CA GLY A 540 28.59 -47.69 -5.50
C GLY A 540 27.45 -48.62 -5.87
N GLY A 541 27.07 -48.72 -7.15
CA GLY A 541 25.91 -49.49 -7.58
C GLY A 541 24.58 -48.81 -7.24
N ALA A 542 23.53 -49.58 -6.98
CA ALA A 542 22.19 -49.07 -6.69
C ALA A 542 22.14 -48.14 -5.45
N SER A 543 23.10 -48.28 -4.54
CA SER A 543 23.22 -47.46 -3.33
C SER A 543 23.82 -46.07 -3.57
N SER A 544 24.26 -45.73 -4.79
CA SER A 544 24.55 -44.34 -5.16
C SER A 544 23.25 -43.61 -5.54
N ILE A 545 23.09 -42.36 -5.09
CA ILE A 545 21.98 -41.40 -5.35
C ILE A 545 20.53 -41.83 -5.07
N SER A 546 20.24 -43.11 -4.83
CA SER A 546 19.00 -43.56 -4.17
C SER A 546 18.94 -43.21 -2.68
N HIS A 547 20.05 -42.71 -2.12
CA HIS A 547 20.25 -42.41 -0.70
C HIS A 547 20.63 -40.96 -0.44
N LEU A 548 20.37 -40.52 0.79
CA LEU A 548 20.96 -39.32 1.38
C LEU A 548 22.46 -39.52 1.62
N SER A 549 23.23 -38.43 1.57
CA SER A 549 24.69 -38.46 1.65
C SER A 549 25.19 -38.85 3.05
N ASP A 550 25.93 -39.96 3.15
CA ASP A 550 26.53 -40.49 4.40
C ASP A 550 27.64 -39.57 4.93
N ALA A 551 28.33 -38.85 4.04
CA ALA A 551 29.23 -37.78 4.44
C ALA A 551 28.51 -36.52 4.96
N THR A 552 27.22 -36.34 4.64
CA THR A 552 26.40 -35.20 5.06
C THR A 552 25.69 -35.46 6.38
N PHE A 553 24.88 -36.51 6.42
CA PHE A 553 24.04 -36.93 7.54
C PHE A 553 24.74 -38.08 8.26
N ALA A 554 25.32 -37.81 9.43
CA ALA A 554 26.31 -38.69 10.08
C ALA A 554 26.31 -38.56 11.61
N GLY A 555 26.66 -39.65 12.32
CA GLY A 555 26.54 -39.72 13.77
C GLY A 555 25.08 -39.58 14.21
N ASP A 556 24.83 -38.76 15.23
CA ASP A 556 23.48 -38.49 15.75
C ASP A 556 22.52 -37.87 14.70
N ASP A 557 23.05 -37.36 13.58
CA ASP A 557 22.28 -36.86 12.42
C ASP A 557 22.05 -37.92 11.33
N GLN A 558 22.33 -39.21 11.58
CA GLN A 558 21.96 -40.29 10.64
C GLN A 558 20.43 -40.35 10.42
N LYS A 559 20.05 -40.55 9.17
CA LYS A 559 18.70 -40.60 8.62
C LYS A 559 18.32 -42.05 8.37
N ILE A 560 17.04 -42.39 8.16
CA ILE A 560 16.67 -43.74 7.71
C ILE A 560 17.27 -44.00 6.32
N MET A 561 17.13 -43.05 5.40
CA MET A 561 17.60 -43.17 4.01
C MET A 561 19.09 -42.85 3.79
N ASN A 562 19.91 -42.93 4.85
CA ASN A 562 21.36 -43.11 4.73
C ASN A 562 21.68 -44.53 4.25
N SER A 563 22.71 -44.72 3.42
CA SER A 563 23.10 -46.05 2.95
C SER A 563 24.07 -46.77 3.91
N GLY A 564 24.77 -46.01 4.74
CA GLY A 564 25.58 -46.55 5.83
C GLY A 564 24.70 -46.85 7.05
N THR A 565 24.81 -48.07 7.57
CA THR A 565 24.27 -48.45 8.88
C THR A 565 25.40 -49.02 9.72
N ASP A 566 25.88 -48.25 10.70
CA ASP A 566 26.80 -48.75 11.73
C ASP A 566 26.07 -49.72 12.68
N GLU A 567 26.83 -50.51 13.46
CA GLU A 567 26.27 -51.34 14.54
C GLU A 567 25.94 -50.48 15.77
N GLY A 568 24.79 -50.73 16.42
CA GLY A 568 24.35 -50.03 17.63
C GLY A 568 23.75 -48.61 17.56
N PRO A 569 23.24 -48.05 16.44
CA PRO A 569 22.37 -46.88 16.51
C PRO A 569 21.03 -47.27 17.16
N ALA A 570 20.41 -46.33 17.87
CA ALA A 570 19.03 -46.48 18.34
C ALA A 570 18.05 -46.52 17.13
N PRO A 571 16.84 -47.07 17.27
CA PRO A 571 15.88 -47.15 16.16
C PRO A 571 15.61 -45.78 15.52
N ARG A 572 15.89 -45.67 14.23
CA ARG A 572 15.76 -44.41 13.49
C ARG A 572 14.30 -44.13 13.15
N VAL A 573 13.88 -42.88 13.33
CA VAL A 573 12.58 -42.36 12.88
C VAL A 573 12.77 -41.45 11.67
N PHE A 574 11.72 -41.23 10.87
CA PHE A 574 11.80 -40.31 9.74
C PHE A 574 12.06 -38.88 10.23
N SER A 575 13.10 -38.24 9.68
CA SER A 575 13.30 -36.81 9.85
C SER A 575 12.34 -36.00 8.97
N GLU A 576 12.19 -34.71 9.28
CA GLU A 576 11.39 -33.77 8.47
C GLU A 576 11.86 -33.72 7.01
N VAL A 577 13.17 -33.81 6.76
CA VAL A 577 13.75 -33.88 5.41
C VAL A 577 13.24 -35.10 4.65
N GLU A 578 13.09 -36.24 5.32
CA GLU A 578 12.65 -37.49 4.70
C GLU A 578 11.14 -37.54 4.50
N LEU A 579 10.36 -37.00 5.45
CA LEU A 579 8.93 -36.77 5.24
C LEU A 579 8.70 -35.82 4.06
N GLY A 580 9.49 -34.74 3.94
CA GLY A 580 9.47 -33.84 2.79
C GLY A 580 9.74 -34.54 1.45
N VAL A 581 10.72 -35.46 1.39
CA VAL A 581 10.96 -36.27 0.17
C VAL A 581 9.73 -37.12 -0.17
N LEU A 582 9.06 -37.72 0.81
CA LEU A 582 7.84 -38.50 0.60
C LEU A 582 6.69 -37.62 0.09
N GLU A 583 6.51 -36.41 0.64
CA GLU A 583 5.53 -35.45 0.12
C GLU A 583 5.83 -35.01 -1.32
N ASP A 584 7.10 -34.77 -1.65
CA ASP A 584 7.53 -34.45 -3.02
C ASP A 584 7.29 -35.61 -4.00
N LEU A 585 7.44 -36.86 -3.55
CA LEU A 585 7.03 -38.07 -4.26
C LEU A 585 5.51 -38.20 -4.41
N GLY A 586 4.72 -37.29 -3.83
CA GLY A 586 3.26 -37.20 -3.94
C GLY A 586 2.49 -37.98 -2.87
N TYR A 587 3.16 -38.42 -1.80
CA TYR A 587 2.47 -39.00 -0.64
C TYR A 587 1.80 -37.91 0.21
N TYR A 588 0.77 -38.31 0.95
CA TYR A 588 0.36 -37.57 2.13
C TYR A 588 0.94 -38.31 3.33
N VAL A 589 1.89 -37.69 4.02
CA VAL A 589 2.51 -38.21 5.25
C VAL A 589 2.20 -37.26 6.41
N VAL A 590 2.45 -37.73 7.63
CA VAL A 590 2.43 -36.92 8.85
C VAL A 590 3.61 -37.28 9.74
N ASN A 591 4.07 -36.34 10.57
CA ASN A 591 4.96 -36.62 11.69
C ASN A 591 4.10 -36.88 12.94
N PRO A 592 3.99 -38.12 13.46
CA PRO A 592 3.22 -38.40 14.68
C PRO A 592 3.86 -37.76 15.92
N GLU A 593 3.07 -37.13 16.80
CA GLU A 593 3.56 -36.45 18.03
C GLU A 593 4.44 -37.32 18.92
N ASN A 594 4.16 -38.62 18.95
CA ASN A 594 5.00 -39.65 19.52
C ASN A 594 5.28 -40.63 18.38
N PRO A 595 6.36 -40.45 17.57
CA PRO A 595 6.76 -41.50 16.65
C PRO A 595 7.16 -42.72 17.50
N PRO A 596 6.87 -43.95 17.06
CA PRO A 596 6.83 -45.11 17.95
C PRO A 596 8.15 -45.46 18.67
N TYR A 597 9.27 -44.78 18.37
CA TYR A 597 10.60 -45.08 18.89
C TYR A 597 11.48 -43.85 19.28
N ALA A 598 10.99 -42.60 19.32
CA ALA A 598 11.83 -41.42 19.63
C ALA A 598 11.82 -40.97 21.12
N THR A 599 12.74 -40.06 21.46
CA THR A 599 12.95 -39.49 22.81
C THR A 599 13.21 -37.97 22.76
N ASP A 600 12.62 -37.19 23.66
CA ASP A 600 12.52 -35.71 23.61
C ASP A 600 13.79 -34.92 24.05
N GLU A 601 14.08 -33.76 23.44
CA GLU A 601 14.65 -32.52 24.06
C GLU A 601 14.66 -31.29 23.07
N GLU A 602 14.93 -30.05 23.53
CA GLU A 602 14.50 -28.77 22.89
C GLU A 602 15.63 -27.75 22.48
N SER A 603 15.28 -26.74 21.62
CA SER A 603 15.53 -25.26 21.76
C SER A 603 16.58 -24.42 20.93
N GLU A 604 16.07 -23.26 20.41
CA GLU A 604 16.61 -21.85 20.36
C GLU A 604 17.55 -21.25 19.24
N GLU A 605 17.53 -19.90 19.11
CA GLU A 605 17.74 -19.02 17.92
C GLU A 605 19.08 -18.21 17.82
N SER A 606 19.29 -17.40 16.74
CA SER A 606 19.70 -15.95 16.77
C SER A 606 20.08 -15.28 15.40
N GLU A 607 20.19 -13.93 15.34
CA GLU A 607 20.17 -13.04 14.13
C GLU A 607 21.48 -12.24 13.78
N GLU A 608 21.49 -11.46 12.65
CA GLU A 608 21.64 -9.95 12.56
C GLU A 608 22.45 -9.28 11.37
N ASN A 609 21.78 -8.40 10.59
CA ASN A 609 22.10 -7.05 9.96
C ASN A 609 23.40 -6.61 9.20
N GLY A 610 23.26 -5.68 8.19
CA GLY A 610 24.30 -4.66 7.79
C GLY A 610 24.30 -3.94 6.39
N ALA A 611 23.98 -2.63 6.34
CA ALA A 611 23.96 -1.56 5.27
C ALA A 611 25.31 -1.14 4.53
N GLU A 612 25.46 -0.16 3.59
CA GLU A 612 24.69 0.57 2.49
C GLU A 612 25.64 1.60 1.73
N ASP A 613 25.13 2.61 0.97
CA ASP A 613 25.74 3.78 0.22
C ASP A 613 26.51 3.54 -1.13
N GLY A 614 26.57 4.46 -2.14
CA GLY A 614 25.91 5.77 -2.44
C GLY A 614 26.73 6.71 -3.40
N ALA A 615 26.15 7.45 -4.38
CA ALA A 615 26.83 8.47 -5.24
C ALA A 615 25.93 9.35 -6.18
N GLU A 616 26.28 10.63 -6.46
CA GLU A 616 25.67 11.51 -7.50
C GLU A 616 26.53 12.75 -7.91
N ASP A 617 26.35 13.31 -9.13
CA ASP A 617 26.95 14.54 -9.77
C ASP A 617 26.26 14.76 -11.17
N GLY A 618 26.05 15.93 -11.82
CA GLY A 618 26.35 17.38 -11.64
C GLY A 618 25.62 18.24 -12.73
N GLY A 619 25.89 19.56 -12.92
CA GLY A 619 25.15 20.42 -13.89
C GLY A 619 25.81 21.77 -14.33
N GLU A 620 25.17 22.52 -15.27
CA GLU A 620 25.59 23.85 -15.82
C GLU A 620 24.35 24.75 -16.20
N ASP A 621 24.53 26.09 -16.30
CA ASP A 621 23.44 27.11 -16.38
C ASP A 621 23.26 27.85 -17.74
N GLU A 622 22.08 28.43 -17.98
CA GLU A 622 21.79 29.48 -18.98
C GLU A 622 21.03 30.68 -18.34
N ALA A 623 20.82 31.78 -19.10
CA ALA A 623 20.37 33.09 -18.59
C ALA A 623 19.02 33.06 -17.82
N GLU A 624 18.94 33.79 -16.69
CA GLU A 624 17.79 33.73 -15.75
C GLU A 624 16.43 33.92 -16.45
N PRO A 625 15.58 32.88 -16.48
CA PRO A 625 14.18 33.00 -16.89
C PRO A 625 13.31 33.49 -15.71
N ALA A 626 12.02 33.71 -15.95
CA ALA A 626 11.03 33.83 -14.89
C ALA A 626 11.19 32.66 -13.89
N ARG A 627 11.28 32.98 -12.60
CA ARG A 627 11.76 32.01 -11.59
C ARG A 627 10.78 30.84 -11.49
N PRO A 628 11.24 29.58 -11.69
CA PRO A 628 10.34 28.43 -11.63
C PRO A 628 9.71 28.34 -10.24
N PRO A 629 8.40 28.05 -10.12
CA PRO A 629 7.69 28.15 -8.85
C PRO A 629 8.25 27.13 -7.84
N VAL A 630 8.75 27.64 -6.72
CA VAL A 630 9.54 26.87 -5.74
C VAL A 630 8.61 26.27 -4.69
N ALA A 631 8.43 24.95 -4.70
CA ALA A 631 7.50 24.30 -3.78
C ALA A 631 7.87 24.55 -2.32
N ALA A 632 6.91 25.00 -1.50
CA ALA A 632 7.17 25.26 -0.10
C ALA A 632 7.41 23.94 0.67
N PRO A 633 8.49 23.80 1.46
CA PRO A 633 8.65 22.62 2.30
C PRO A 633 7.53 22.55 3.34
N THR A 634 7.09 21.33 3.67
CA THR A 634 5.92 21.04 4.53
C THR A 634 5.98 21.66 5.94
N ALA A 635 7.12 22.21 6.35
CA ALA A 635 7.31 22.95 7.59
C ALA A 635 6.88 24.44 7.52
N LEU A 636 6.68 24.99 6.31
CA LEU A 636 6.16 26.35 6.06
C LEU A 636 4.70 26.34 5.60
N SER A 637 4.27 25.29 4.89
CA SER A 637 2.86 25.05 4.56
C SER A 637 1.98 25.13 5.83
N PRO A 638 0.69 25.49 5.71
CA PRO A 638 -0.26 25.32 6.80
C PRO A 638 -0.18 23.90 7.37
N ARG A 639 -0.08 23.77 8.70
CA ARG A 639 -0.14 22.46 9.36
C ARG A 639 -1.56 21.93 9.23
N ARG A 640 -1.80 21.03 8.26
CA ARG A 640 -3.08 20.37 8.06
C ARG A 640 -3.66 19.92 9.40
N THR A 641 -4.88 20.34 9.70
CA THR A 641 -5.57 19.86 10.89
C THR A 641 -5.90 18.38 10.73
N TRP A 642 -6.16 17.69 11.83
CA TRP A 642 -6.62 16.31 11.76
C TRP A 642 -7.97 16.16 11.00
N ALA A 643 -8.75 17.24 10.87
CA ALA A 643 -9.95 17.23 10.05
C ALA A 643 -9.63 17.27 8.55
N GLU A 644 -8.63 18.06 8.11
CA GLU A 644 -8.15 18.05 6.72
C GLU A 644 -7.51 16.71 6.35
N VAL A 645 -6.63 16.17 7.20
CA VAL A 645 -5.99 14.85 6.95
C VAL A 645 -7.05 13.74 6.81
N VAL A 646 -8.11 13.79 7.62
CA VAL A 646 -9.24 12.85 7.50
C VAL A 646 -10.10 13.14 6.25
N ALA A 647 -10.26 14.40 5.84
CA ALA A 647 -10.93 14.74 4.58
C ALA A 647 -10.17 14.19 3.37
N ASP A 648 -8.85 14.41 3.29
CA ASP A 648 -7.97 13.88 2.23
C ASP A 648 -8.11 12.36 2.08
N ILE A 649 -8.15 11.62 3.19
CA ILE A 649 -8.30 10.17 3.21
C ILE A 649 -9.70 9.76 2.72
N VAL A 650 -10.76 10.45 3.16
CA VAL A 650 -12.15 10.14 2.78
C VAL A 650 -12.44 10.47 1.32
N ASP A 651 -12.00 11.63 0.82
CA ASP A 651 -12.23 12.03 -0.57
C ASP A 651 -11.31 11.27 -1.53
N GLY A 652 -10.05 11.00 -1.16
CA GLY A 652 -9.16 10.12 -1.92
C GLY A 652 -9.66 8.68 -2.00
N LEU A 653 -10.27 8.14 -0.93
CA LEU A 653 -10.99 6.86 -0.98
C LEU A 653 -12.20 6.94 -1.93
N SER A 654 -12.91 8.08 -1.94
CA SER A 654 -14.12 8.25 -2.74
C SER A 654 -13.83 8.34 -4.24
N ALA A 655 -12.80 9.10 -4.64
CA ALA A 655 -12.37 9.21 -6.03
C ALA A 655 -11.98 7.85 -6.62
N ARG A 656 -11.08 7.10 -5.95
CA ARG A 656 -10.66 5.76 -6.38
C ARG A 656 -11.83 4.76 -6.48
N ASN A 657 -12.85 4.92 -5.64
CA ASN A 657 -14.02 4.06 -5.68
C ASN A 657 -14.95 4.39 -6.86
N GLN A 658 -15.09 5.67 -7.24
CA GLN A 658 -15.82 6.06 -8.44
C GLN A 658 -15.06 5.60 -9.70
N GLU A 659 -13.76 5.87 -9.79
CA GLU A 659 -12.90 5.38 -10.88
C GLU A 659 -12.99 3.85 -11.05
N TRP A 660 -13.05 3.11 -9.93
CA TRP A 660 -13.29 1.67 -9.95
C TRP A 660 -14.68 1.31 -10.50
N ILE A 661 -15.77 1.92 -10.00
CA ILE A 661 -17.15 1.66 -10.46
C ILE A 661 -17.30 1.98 -11.95
N ASP A 662 -16.78 3.12 -12.39
CA ASP A 662 -16.78 3.58 -13.77
C ASP A 662 -16.09 2.55 -14.69
N SER A 663 -14.99 1.96 -14.23
CA SER A 663 -14.21 0.95 -14.98
C SER A 663 -14.88 -0.42 -15.14
N LEU A 664 -15.96 -0.71 -14.39
CA LEU A 664 -16.61 -2.03 -14.44
C LEU A 664 -17.43 -2.24 -15.74
N ASP A 665 -17.25 -3.40 -16.37
CA ASP A 665 -18.11 -3.90 -17.46
C ASP A 665 -19.39 -4.54 -16.90
N VAL A 666 -20.25 -3.69 -16.33
CA VAL A 666 -21.57 -4.04 -15.74
C VAL A 666 -22.59 -2.96 -16.11
N SER A 667 -23.89 -3.27 -16.01
CA SER A 667 -24.94 -2.30 -16.37
C SER A 667 -24.99 -1.09 -15.43
N ASP A 668 -25.52 0.02 -15.93
CA ASP A 668 -25.54 1.30 -15.23
C ASP A 668 -26.36 1.24 -13.93
N GLU A 669 -27.44 0.43 -13.88
CA GLU A 669 -28.17 0.19 -12.63
C GLU A 669 -27.29 -0.48 -11.57
N ARG A 670 -26.36 -1.35 -11.99
CA ARG A 670 -25.43 -2.02 -11.07
C ARG A 670 -24.30 -1.09 -10.61
N LYS A 671 -23.92 -0.09 -11.42
CA LYS A 671 -23.01 1.00 -10.98
C LYS A 671 -23.69 1.88 -9.93
N ALA A 672 -24.92 2.33 -10.20
CA ALA A 672 -25.71 3.12 -9.25
C ALA A 672 -25.98 2.38 -7.90
N GLU A 673 -26.16 1.05 -7.91
CA GLU A 673 -26.26 0.24 -6.68
C GLU A 673 -24.96 0.25 -5.85
N LEU A 674 -23.79 0.27 -6.49
CA LEU A 674 -22.49 0.33 -5.82
C LEU A 674 -22.23 1.74 -5.25
N GLU A 675 -22.58 2.77 -6.01
CA GLU A 675 -22.50 4.18 -5.59
C GLU A 675 -23.37 4.46 -4.36
N GLU A 676 -24.64 4.06 -4.36
CA GLU A 676 -25.54 4.23 -3.20
C GLU A 676 -24.97 3.53 -1.96
N SER A 677 -24.44 2.32 -2.12
CA SER A 677 -23.86 1.55 -1.01
C SER A 677 -22.56 2.19 -0.49
N PHE A 678 -21.73 2.79 -1.34
CA PHE A 678 -20.51 3.49 -0.91
C PHE A 678 -20.84 4.84 -0.24
N ALA A 679 -21.76 5.63 -0.81
CA ALA A 679 -22.25 6.86 -0.19
C ALA A 679 -22.87 6.58 1.20
N THR A 680 -23.61 5.47 1.35
CA THR A 680 -24.15 5.02 2.63
C THR A 680 -23.05 4.63 3.63
N PHE A 681 -21.95 4.02 3.19
CA PHE A 681 -20.79 3.74 4.05
C PHE A 681 -20.12 5.02 4.55
N ARG A 682 -19.81 5.96 3.64
CA ARG A 682 -19.18 7.27 3.95
C ARG A 682 -20.01 8.06 4.97
N THR A 683 -21.31 8.26 4.70
CA THR A 683 -22.26 8.96 5.60
C THR A 683 -22.54 8.26 6.93
N THR A 684 -22.19 6.98 7.09
CA THR A 684 -22.42 6.23 8.34
C THR A 684 -21.18 6.14 9.24
N PHE A 685 -20.00 5.91 8.66
CA PHE A 685 -18.78 5.58 9.42
C PHE A 685 -17.64 6.59 9.29
N LEU A 686 -17.63 7.40 8.23
CA LEU A 686 -16.60 8.40 7.94
C LEU A 686 -17.18 9.82 7.87
N ASN A 687 -18.41 9.99 8.35
CA ASN A 687 -19.18 11.24 8.28
C ASN A 687 -18.44 12.38 8.97
N ARG A 688 -18.23 13.50 8.27
CA ARG A 688 -17.47 14.66 8.74
C ARG A 688 -18.36 15.64 9.50
N ALA A 689 -17.76 16.63 10.15
CA ALA A 689 -18.52 17.72 10.73
C ALA A 689 -18.69 18.83 9.67
N PRO A 690 -19.88 19.44 9.52
CA PRO A 690 -20.09 20.48 8.53
C PRO A 690 -19.21 21.69 8.83
N THR A 691 -18.71 22.32 7.76
CA THR A 691 -18.03 23.60 7.82
C THR A 691 -19.05 24.72 8.06
N VAL A 692 -18.59 25.88 8.54
CA VAL A 692 -19.41 27.09 8.63
C VAL A 692 -18.48 28.30 8.72
N ASP A 693 -18.67 29.25 7.82
CA ASP A 693 -17.76 30.37 7.68
C ASP A 693 -18.10 31.57 8.59
N PRO A 694 -17.09 32.34 9.01
CA PRO A 694 -17.27 33.58 9.76
C PRO A 694 -17.89 34.67 8.87
N VAL A 695 -19.21 34.86 8.93
CA VAL A 695 -19.89 35.91 8.16
C VAL A 695 -19.47 37.29 8.68
N GLN A 696 -18.92 38.13 7.80
CA GLN A 696 -18.52 39.50 8.12
C GLN A 696 -19.37 40.49 7.32
N VAL A 697 -20.02 41.46 7.98
CA VAL A 697 -21.01 42.34 7.33
C VAL A 697 -20.66 43.82 7.49
N THR A 698 -20.39 44.43 6.33
CA THR A 698 -20.38 45.86 6.02
C THR A 698 -21.65 46.23 5.24
N GLY A 699 -22.12 47.49 5.33
CA GLY A 699 -23.19 48.01 4.47
C GLY A 699 -24.28 48.83 5.19
N LEU A 700 -24.54 50.00 4.61
CA LEU A 700 -25.59 51.01 4.88
C LEU A 700 -25.81 51.54 6.32
N VAL A 701 -25.89 52.87 6.39
CA VAL A 701 -25.92 53.65 7.63
C VAL A 701 -27.31 53.62 8.28
N ALA A 702 -27.35 53.04 9.49
CA ALA A 702 -28.49 52.96 10.42
C ALA A 702 -29.70 52.13 9.94
N GLY A 703 -29.88 50.96 10.56
CA GLY A 703 -31.02 50.09 10.33
C GLY A 703 -30.95 48.80 11.16
N VAL A 704 -31.80 47.85 10.82
CA VAL A 704 -31.65 46.44 11.23
C VAL A 704 -30.81 45.77 10.14
N ILE A 705 -29.77 45.04 10.52
CA ILE A 705 -28.90 44.31 9.58
C ILE A 705 -29.43 42.88 9.48
N THR A 706 -29.63 42.39 8.27
CA THR A 706 -30.05 41.00 8.00
C THR A 706 -29.00 40.29 7.16
N GLY A 707 -28.90 38.97 7.31
CA GLY A 707 -28.02 38.16 6.49
C GLY A 707 -28.40 36.69 6.54
N GLN A 708 -27.59 35.88 5.88
CA GLN A 708 -27.62 34.42 5.89
C GLN A 708 -26.35 33.90 6.60
N ILE A 709 -26.39 32.68 7.10
CA ILE A 709 -25.18 31.90 7.44
C ILE A 709 -25.15 30.69 6.52
N ASN A 710 -24.06 30.57 5.79
CA ASN A 710 -23.76 29.41 4.96
C ASN A 710 -22.75 28.51 5.69
N GLY A 711 -22.81 27.25 5.36
CA GLY A 711 -22.00 26.16 5.89
C GLY A 711 -22.31 24.95 5.06
N GLU A 712 -21.33 24.07 4.90
CA GLU A 712 -21.37 23.01 3.91
C GLU A 712 -21.12 21.66 4.61
N ASP A 713 -21.82 20.64 4.14
CA ASP A 713 -21.67 19.28 4.64
C ASP A 713 -21.13 18.44 3.51
N ALA A 714 -19.86 18.04 3.62
CA ALA A 714 -19.16 17.31 2.58
C ALA A 714 -19.72 15.90 2.33
N ASP A 715 -20.62 15.42 3.19
CA ASP A 715 -21.27 14.12 3.08
C ASP A 715 -22.78 14.26 2.77
N GLY A 716 -23.27 15.48 2.55
CA GLY A 716 -24.61 15.81 2.06
C GLY A 716 -25.70 15.94 3.14
N ASP A 717 -25.32 15.95 4.42
CA ASP A 717 -26.27 16.00 5.53
C ASP A 717 -26.96 17.38 5.69
N ALA A 718 -28.19 17.39 6.23
CA ALA A 718 -29.02 18.59 6.35
C ALA A 718 -28.67 19.44 7.58
N ILE A 719 -27.92 20.51 7.36
CA ILE A 719 -27.39 21.43 8.39
C ILE A 719 -28.49 22.21 9.13
N ARG A 720 -28.24 22.47 10.42
CA ARG A 720 -29.04 23.35 11.29
C ARG A 720 -28.18 24.31 12.09
N TYR A 721 -28.60 25.56 12.19
CA TYR A 721 -27.83 26.61 12.86
C TYR A 721 -28.36 26.97 14.27
N ARG A 722 -27.45 27.35 15.17
CA ARG A 722 -27.79 27.88 16.51
C ARG A 722 -26.80 28.93 17.01
N ILE A 723 -27.26 29.87 17.84
CA ILE A 723 -26.39 30.84 18.53
C ILE A 723 -25.66 30.14 19.69
N VAL A 724 -24.35 30.38 19.79
CA VAL A 724 -23.49 29.95 20.91
C VAL A 724 -23.26 31.11 21.89
N SER A 725 -23.02 32.33 21.39
CA SER A 725 -22.91 33.53 22.21
C SER A 725 -23.35 34.78 21.43
N GLY A 726 -24.21 35.59 22.03
CA GLY A 726 -24.77 36.79 21.39
C GLY A 726 -23.87 38.05 21.46
N PRO A 727 -24.29 39.13 20.77
CA PRO A 727 -23.60 40.42 20.68
C PRO A 727 -23.55 41.21 22.00
N ARG A 728 -22.69 42.24 22.03
CA ARG A 728 -22.44 43.10 23.20
C ARG A 728 -23.16 44.44 23.18
N GLN A 729 -23.35 45.02 22.01
CA GLN A 729 -23.89 46.37 21.78
C GLN A 729 -25.29 46.35 21.15
N GLY A 730 -25.61 45.32 20.36
CA GLY A 730 -26.95 45.06 19.83
C GLY A 730 -27.58 43.77 20.33
N SER A 731 -28.47 43.20 19.51
CA SER A 731 -29.12 41.90 19.73
C SER A 731 -29.28 41.17 18.40
N VAL A 732 -29.25 39.83 18.40
CA VAL A 732 -29.37 39.02 17.16
C VAL A 732 -30.43 37.92 17.34
N VAL A 733 -31.20 37.71 16.28
CA VAL A 733 -32.09 36.55 16.08
C VAL A 733 -31.51 35.72 14.94
N LEU A 734 -31.48 34.40 15.09
CA LEU A 734 -31.02 33.43 14.10
C LEU A 734 -32.07 32.33 14.00
N ASN A 735 -32.48 32.00 12.77
CA ASN A 735 -33.39 30.92 12.45
C ASN A 735 -32.60 29.62 12.16
N VAL A 736 -33.31 28.50 12.14
CA VAL A 736 -32.70 27.16 11.95
C VAL A 736 -32.10 26.98 10.55
N ASP A 737 -32.66 27.70 9.56
CA ASP A 737 -32.23 27.78 8.16
C ASP A 737 -30.99 28.69 7.92
N GLY A 738 -30.45 29.31 8.97
CA GLY A 738 -29.31 30.22 8.87
C GLY A 738 -29.66 31.68 8.62
N THR A 739 -30.92 32.03 8.32
CA THR A 739 -31.33 33.44 8.18
C THR A 739 -31.24 34.16 9.53
N TRP A 740 -30.70 35.38 9.55
CA TRP A 740 -30.50 36.14 10.78
C TRP A 740 -30.82 37.62 10.68
N THR A 741 -30.97 38.24 11.84
CA THR A 741 -31.41 39.63 12.01
C THR A 741 -30.74 40.23 13.25
N TYR A 742 -29.79 41.15 13.03
CA TYR A 742 -29.11 41.93 14.07
C TYR A 742 -29.74 43.33 14.18
N THR A 743 -30.15 43.69 15.40
CA THR A 743 -30.61 45.04 15.74
C THR A 743 -29.52 45.75 16.55
N PRO A 744 -28.86 46.80 16.01
CA PRO A 744 -27.90 47.60 16.76
C PRO A 744 -28.57 48.29 17.96
N GLY A 745 -27.87 48.34 19.10
CA GLY A 745 -28.30 49.17 20.23
C GLY A 745 -27.85 50.62 20.07
N ALA A 746 -28.44 51.53 20.87
CA ALA A 746 -28.19 52.98 20.79
C ALA A 746 -26.77 53.44 21.18
N ALA A 747 -25.86 52.51 21.46
CA ALA A 747 -24.45 52.76 21.77
C ALA A 747 -23.49 52.18 20.72
N PHE A 748 -23.99 51.49 19.70
CA PHE A 748 -23.17 50.82 18.67
C PHE A 748 -22.26 51.83 17.95
N ASP A 749 -20.96 51.58 18.03
CA ASP A 749 -19.86 52.46 17.60
C ASP A 749 -19.17 51.98 16.30
N GLY A 750 -19.66 50.90 15.70
CA GLY A 750 -19.18 50.35 14.43
C GLY A 750 -18.73 48.89 14.50
N VAL A 751 -18.48 48.31 15.69
CA VAL A 751 -18.05 46.90 15.82
C VAL A 751 -18.87 46.12 16.86
N ASP A 752 -19.43 44.99 16.44
CA ASP A 752 -20.03 43.99 17.35
C ASP A 752 -19.90 42.58 16.75
N SER A 753 -20.13 41.51 17.53
CA SER A 753 -19.88 40.13 17.07
C SER A 753 -20.71 39.07 17.78
N PHE A 754 -20.98 37.95 17.11
CA PHE A 754 -21.72 36.82 17.68
C PHE A 754 -21.23 35.47 17.14
N ARG A 755 -21.20 34.44 18.00
CA ARG A 755 -20.78 33.08 17.63
C ARG A 755 -21.99 32.20 17.37
N VAL A 756 -21.91 31.40 16.31
CA VAL A 756 -22.91 30.39 15.95
C VAL A 756 -22.29 29.01 15.86
N MET A 757 -23.12 27.99 15.66
CA MET A 757 -22.70 26.63 15.37
C MET A 757 -23.61 26.04 14.30
N ALA A 758 -23.02 25.45 13.26
CA ALA A 758 -23.67 24.56 12.31
C ALA A 758 -23.62 23.13 12.87
N ILE A 759 -24.66 22.34 12.63
CA ILE A 759 -24.82 20.96 13.13
C ILE A 759 -25.48 20.14 12.02
N ASP A 760 -24.88 19.02 11.65
CA ASP A 760 -25.41 18.09 10.65
C ASP A 760 -26.57 17.22 11.18
N SER A 761 -27.33 16.60 10.28
CA SER A 761 -28.40 15.65 10.63
C SER A 761 -27.94 14.21 10.81
N GLY A 762 -26.66 13.94 10.57
CA GLY A 762 -26.11 12.61 10.40
C GLY A 762 -25.79 11.88 11.69
N LEU A 763 -25.05 10.79 11.54
CA LEU A 763 -24.45 10.10 12.67
C LEU A 763 -23.11 10.78 13.01
N HIS A 764 -22.99 11.32 14.23
CA HIS A 764 -21.79 12.02 14.70
C HIS A 764 -20.63 11.07 15.06
N VAL A 765 -20.28 10.20 14.11
CA VAL A 765 -19.21 9.20 14.18
C VAL A 765 -18.32 9.36 12.95
N ASN A 766 -17.02 9.36 13.19
CA ASN A 766 -16.00 9.24 12.16
C ASN A 766 -14.91 8.31 12.71
N LEU A 767 -14.66 7.17 12.06
CA LEU A 767 -13.70 6.18 12.59
C LEU A 767 -12.25 6.69 12.60
N LEU A 768 -11.90 7.64 11.72
CA LEU A 768 -10.59 8.29 11.69
C LEU A 768 -10.52 9.50 12.64
N ASN A 769 -11.66 10.07 13.04
CA ASN A 769 -11.76 11.16 14.02
C ASN A 769 -12.85 10.84 15.08
N PRO A 770 -12.61 9.87 15.97
CA PRO A 770 -13.63 9.34 16.90
C PRO A 770 -14.10 10.35 17.96
N PHE A 771 -13.44 11.51 18.04
CA PHE A 771 -13.83 12.63 18.90
C PHE A 771 -14.30 13.86 18.09
N ARG A 772 -14.82 13.67 16.86
CA ARG A 772 -15.35 14.78 16.05
C ARG A 772 -16.40 15.59 16.81
N GLY A 773 -16.38 16.90 16.60
CA GLY A 773 -17.45 17.77 17.09
C GLY A 773 -18.79 17.42 16.44
N ILE A 774 -19.89 17.69 17.14
CA ILE A 774 -21.27 17.62 16.64
C ILE A 774 -21.59 18.76 15.63
N GLY A 775 -20.59 19.19 14.84
CA GLY A 775 -20.61 20.38 14.00
C GLY A 775 -19.60 21.48 14.42
N THR A 776 -19.42 22.48 13.55
CA THR A 776 -18.39 23.52 13.62
C THR A 776 -18.95 24.87 14.08
N SER A 777 -18.12 25.80 14.60
CA SER A 777 -18.57 27.09 15.15
C SER A 777 -17.89 28.32 14.52
N ALA A 778 -18.67 29.12 13.78
CA ALA A 778 -18.24 30.38 13.18
C ALA A 778 -18.37 31.58 14.13
N PHE A 779 -17.51 32.58 13.94
CA PHE A 779 -17.54 33.86 14.64
C PHE A 779 -17.87 34.98 13.65
N ASN A 780 -19.06 35.57 13.78
CA ASN A 780 -19.58 36.56 12.85
C ASN A 780 -19.26 37.97 13.35
N LEU A 781 -18.81 38.85 12.45
CA LEU A 781 -18.34 40.20 12.77
C LEU A 781 -19.18 41.25 12.04
N ILE A 782 -19.88 42.09 12.79
CA ILE A 782 -20.52 43.30 12.27
C ILE A 782 -19.46 44.40 12.27
N ASN A 783 -19.14 44.94 11.09
CA ASN A 783 -18.08 45.92 10.89
C ASN A 783 -18.63 47.07 10.03
N GLN A 784 -18.86 48.23 10.61
CA GLN A 784 -19.64 49.32 9.99
C GLN A 784 -18.98 50.67 10.28
N ASN A 785 -18.34 51.28 9.27
CA ASN A 785 -17.56 52.52 9.38
C ASN A 785 -16.53 52.51 10.54
N ALA A 786 -15.98 51.34 10.86
CA ALA A 786 -15.08 51.15 11.99
C ALA A 786 -13.62 51.54 11.69
N ILE A 787 -13.27 51.76 10.43
CA ILE A 787 -12.00 52.37 10.02
C ILE A 787 -12.32 53.79 9.56
N ARG A 788 -11.39 54.72 9.79
CA ARG A 788 -11.45 56.08 9.25
C ARG A 788 -10.03 56.56 8.97
N PHE A 789 -9.83 57.28 7.88
CA PHE A 789 -8.59 57.99 7.58
C PHE A 789 -8.74 59.50 7.85
N VAL A 790 -7.62 60.16 8.13
CA VAL A 790 -7.47 61.61 8.28
C VAL A 790 -6.12 61.99 7.68
N PHE A 791 -6.13 62.81 6.62
CA PHE A 791 -4.94 63.27 5.92
C PHE A 791 -4.64 64.74 6.25
N ASN A 792 -3.38 65.03 6.61
CA ASN A 792 -2.90 66.38 6.90
C ASN A 792 -2.04 66.87 5.72
N TYR A 793 -2.66 67.40 4.67
CA TYR A 793 -1.98 67.82 3.44
C TYR A 793 -1.09 69.06 3.62
N THR A 794 0.10 69.01 3.02
CA THR A 794 1.12 70.07 2.98
C THR A 794 1.70 70.19 1.56
N GLY A 795 1.64 71.38 0.98
CA GLY A 795 2.11 71.67 -0.38
C GLY A 795 0.97 72.05 -1.33
N ASP A 796 1.19 73.04 -2.18
CA ASP A 796 0.12 73.65 -3.01
C ASP A 796 -0.35 72.75 -4.17
N ASP A 797 0.45 71.76 -4.59
CA ASP A 797 0.10 70.81 -5.67
C ASP A 797 -0.88 69.69 -5.24
N TRP A 798 -1.17 69.56 -3.94
CA TRP A 798 -2.29 68.74 -3.46
C TRP A 798 -3.62 69.47 -3.68
N THR A 799 -4.09 69.48 -4.94
CA THR A 799 -5.37 70.08 -5.35
C THR A 799 -6.58 69.37 -4.73
N GLU A 800 -7.74 70.02 -4.72
CA GLU A 800 -9.01 69.45 -4.22
C GLU A 800 -9.30 68.09 -4.88
N ASP A 801 -9.17 67.98 -6.21
CA ASP A 801 -9.36 66.72 -6.96
C ASP A 801 -8.37 65.60 -6.53
N ARG A 802 -7.13 65.95 -6.16
CA ARG A 802 -6.09 65.00 -5.70
C ARG A 802 -6.30 64.58 -4.24
N GLN A 803 -6.78 65.49 -3.40
CA GLN A 803 -7.19 65.17 -2.03
C GLN A 803 -8.41 64.25 -2.02
N ASP A 804 -9.43 64.54 -2.84
CA ASP A 804 -10.61 63.69 -3.02
C ASP A 804 -10.24 62.31 -3.59
N ALA A 805 -9.31 62.21 -4.54
CA ALA A 805 -8.82 60.93 -5.05
C ALA A 805 -8.14 60.07 -3.97
N LEU A 806 -7.29 60.67 -3.11
CA LEU A 806 -6.67 59.94 -2.00
C LEU A 806 -7.70 59.59 -0.90
N GLU A 807 -8.67 60.46 -0.62
CA GLU A 807 -9.81 60.13 0.25
C GLU A 807 -10.67 58.99 -0.32
N GLN A 808 -10.79 58.86 -1.65
CA GLN A 808 -11.50 57.75 -2.27
C GLN A 808 -10.72 56.44 -2.16
N VAL A 809 -9.43 56.42 -2.49
CA VAL A 809 -8.52 55.28 -2.22
C VAL A 809 -8.64 54.82 -0.76
N ALA A 810 -8.66 55.77 0.16
CA ALA A 810 -8.79 55.50 1.58
C ALA A 810 -10.17 54.97 2.00
N ARG A 811 -11.24 55.19 1.22
CA ARG A 811 -12.57 54.57 1.42
C ARG A 811 -12.57 53.16 0.85
N ASP A 812 -12.08 53.00 -0.37
CA ASP A 812 -12.01 51.73 -1.11
C ASP A 812 -11.21 50.67 -0.32
N LEU A 813 -10.09 51.07 0.31
CA LEU A 813 -9.30 50.20 1.19
C LEU A 813 -10.07 49.71 2.42
N GLN A 814 -11.02 50.48 2.96
CA GLN A 814 -11.81 50.05 4.13
C GLN A 814 -12.72 48.86 3.79
N GLU A 815 -13.04 48.64 2.51
CA GLU A 815 -13.84 47.49 2.09
C GLU A 815 -13.09 46.16 2.25
N TYR A 816 -11.76 46.17 2.21
CA TYR A 816 -10.92 44.99 2.40
C TYR A 816 -10.66 44.68 3.89
N PHE A 817 -10.30 45.69 4.70
CA PHE A 817 -9.83 45.46 6.08
C PHE A 817 -10.96 45.36 7.11
N ARG A 818 -10.79 44.51 8.13
CA ARG A 818 -11.77 44.28 9.20
C ARG A 818 -11.11 44.42 10.58
N VAL A 819 -11.65 45.31 11.40
CA VAL A 819 -11.06 45.69 12.71
C VAL A 819 -11.89 45.21 13.89
N ASN A 820 -11.22 44.80 14.97
CA ASN A 820 -11.86 44.31 16.20
C ASN A 820 -12.35 45.43 17.16
N ARG A 821 -12.11 46.69 16.80
CA ARG A 821 -12.57 47.93 17.45
C ARG A 821 -12.62 49.05 16.42
N PRO A 822 -13.43 50.11 16.59
CA PRO A 822 -13.29 51.32 15.79
C PRO A 822 -11.90 51.96 15.93
N VAL A 823 -11.34 52.45 14.83
CA VAL A 823 -10.02 53.10 14.74
C VAL A 823 -10.08 54.36 13.87
N THR A 824 -9.10 55.23 14.02
CA THR A 824 -8.82 56.31 13.09
C THR A 824 -7.33 56.34 12.81
N LEU A 825 -6.97 56.32 11.53
CA LEU A 825 -5.61 56.41 11.02
C LEU A 825 -5.31 57.86 10.62
N THR A 826 -4.17 58.39 11.08
CA THR A 826 -3.71 59.75 10.79
C THR A 826 -2.46 59.72 9.92
N TYR A 827 -2.43 60.50 8.84
CA TYR A 827 -1.26 60.60 7.96
C TYR A 827 -0.89 62.06 7.71
N ASP A 828 0.41 62.38 7.81
CA ASP A 828 0.96 63.64 7.32
C ASP A 828 1.31 63.47 5.84
N VAL A 829 0.72 64.30 4.96
CA VAL A 829 0.80 64.12 3.49
C VAL A 829 1.53 65.30 2.86
N ASN A 830 2.58 65.02 2.09
CA ASN A 830 3.56 66.01 1.62
C ASN A 830 3.82 65.86 0.11
N LEU A 831 4.71 66.71 -0.40
CA LEU A 831 5.32 66.55 -1.73
C LEU A 831 6.75 66.00 -1.56
N GLU A 832 7.20 65.19 -2.51
CA GLU A 832 8.61 64.76 -2.60
C GLU A 832 9.54 65.96 -2.83
N ASP A 833 10.81 65.86 -2.38
CA ASP A 833 11.78 66.94 -2.55
C ASP A 833 12.30 66.96 -4.01
N PRO A 834 12.10 68.06 -4.77
CA PRO A 834 12.56 68.16 -6.15
C PRO A 834 14.08 68.28 -6.29
N GLU A 835 14.84 68.48 -5.20
CA GLU A 835 16.31 68.44 -5.20
C GLU A 835 16.89 67.03 -4.90
N ASP A 836 16.06 66.03 -4.55
CA ASP A 836 16.50 64.67 -4.26
C ASP A 836 16.70 63.84 -5.55
N PRO A 837 17.90 63.26 -5.81
CA PRO A 837 18.18 62.44 -6.99
C PRO A 837 17.61 61.01 -6.92
N GLU A 838 17.16 60.55 -5.75
CA GLU A 838 16.60 59.21 -5.51
C GLU A 838 15.06 59.25 -5.37
N ARG A 839 14.43 60.41 -5.62
CA ARG A 839 12.97 60.61 -5.51
C ARG A 839 12.16 59.65 -6.40
N GLY A 840 11.23 58.91 -5.79
CA GLY A 840 10.29 58.02 -6.46
C GLY A 840 9.11 58.74 -7.13
N LEU A 841 8.08 57.96 -7.50
CA LEU A 841 6.77 58.47 -7.91
C LEU A 841 5.94 58.94 -6.70
N ALA A 842 6.01 58.17 -5.61
CA ALA A 842 5.45 58.47 -4.31
C ALA A 842 6.28 57.74 -3.23
N SER A 843 5.91 57.91 -1.97
CA SER A 843 6.33 57.04 -0.87
C SER A 843 5.30 57.07 0.27
N ALA A 844 4.99 55.96 0.93
CA ALA A 844 4.28 55.97 2.21
C ALA A 844 4.84 55.04 3.29
N THR A 845 4.99 55.57 4.49
CA THR A 845 5.70 54.90 5.59
C THR A 845 4.96 55.00 6.92
N SER A 846 5.25 54.08 7.85
CA SER A 846 4.77 54.15 9.24
C SER A 846 5.88 53.63 10.17
N PRO A 847 6.21 54.32 11.28
CA PRO A 847 7.26 53.89 12.18
C PRO A 847 6.87 52.60 12.92
N TYR A 848 7.84 51.75 13.25
CA TYR A 848 7.60 50.61 14.13
C TYR A 848 7.18 51.04 15.54
N ILE A 849 6.34 50.21 16.18
CA ILE A 849 5.91 50.39 17.58
C ILE A 849 7.05 50.27 18.61
N SER A 850 8.26 49.90 18.18
CA SER A 850 9.44 49.70 19.02
C SER A 850 10.73 50.10 18.29
N LYS A 851 11.81 50.28 19.06
CA LYS A 851 13.19 50.42 18.56
C LYS A 851 14.14 49.41 19.20
N LEU A 852 13.60 48.39 19.87
CA LEU A 852 14.37 47.30 20.47
C LEU A 852 14.63 46.20 19.44
N PRO A 853 15.67 45.38 19.58
CA PRO A 853 15.84 44.17 18.77
C PRO A 853 14.59 43.28 18.78
N GLY A 854 14.25 42.73 17.62
CA GLY A 854 13.04 41.94 17.38
C GLY A 854 12.30 42.35 16.10
N TYR A 855 11.22 41.65 15.81
CA TYR A 855 10.29 41.95 14.72
C TYR A 855 9.07 42.70 15.28
N TRP A 856 8.68 43.79 14.65
CA TRP A 856 7.63 44.67 15.16
C TRP A 856 6.64 45.09 14.08
N ASP A 857 5.40 45.30 14.51
CA ASP A 857 4.36 45.89 13.67
C ASP A 857 4.70 47.36 13.37
N THR A 858 4.28 47.89 12.22
CA THR A 858 4.18 49.36 12.06
C THR A 858 3.10 49.90 13.00
N VAL A 859 3.11 51.21 13.27
CA VAL A 859 2.06 51.85 14.07
C VAL A 859 0.68 51.65 13.43
N VAL A 860 0.55 51.86 12.11
CA VAL A 860 -0.71 51.64 11.36
C VAL A 860 -1.17 50.18 11.49
N GLN A 861 -0.25 49.23 11.29
CA GLN A 861 -0.51 47.80 11.39
C GLN A 861 -0.99 47.40 12.79
N HIS A 862 -0.29 47.85 13.84
CA HIS A 862 -0.69 47.59 15.22
C HIS A 862 -2.07 48.18 15.56
N LYS A 863 -2.34 49.38 15.06
CA LYS A 863 -3.58 50.13 15.29
C LYS A 863 -4.77 49.43 14.67
N LEU A 864 -4.67 49.00 13.40
CA LEU A 864 -5.67 48.19 12.71
C LEU A 864 -5.91 46.83 13.40
N GLN A 865 -4.84 46.07 13.69
CA GLN A 865 -4.97 44.71 14.24
C GLN A 865 -5.54 44.70 15.68
N THR A 866 -5.12 45.63 16.53
CA THR A 866 -5.45 45.62 17.96
C THR A 866 -6.53 46.62 18.37
N GLY A 867 -6.80 47.65 17.55
CA GLY A 867 -7.59 48.80 17.95
C GLY A 867 -6.93 49.65 19.03
N ARG A 868 -5.59 49.73 19.04
CA ARG A 868 -4.80 50.52 19.99
C ARG A 868 -3.84 51.45 19.29
N ASP A 869 -3.92 52.71 19.69
CA ASP A 869 -2.95 53.74 19.37
C ASP A 869 -1.63 53.49 20.13
N ALA A 870 -0.49 53.56 19.43
CA ALA A 870 0.84 53.25 19.98
C ALA A 870 1.80 54.45 20.00
N ASN A 871 1.45 55.54 19.30
CA ASN A 871 2.22 56.75 19.03
C ASN A 871 1.63 58.00 19.70
N GLY A 872 0.36 57.94 20.13
CA GLY A 872 -0.40 59.05 20.72
C GLY A 872 -0.94 60.00 19.65
N ASP A 873 -1.07 61.28 20.01
CA ASP A 873 -1.61 62.35 19.14
C ASP A 873 -0.73 62.72 17.92
N ARG A 874 0.11 61.79 17.44
CA ARG A 874 0.97 61.95 16.26
C ARG A 874 0.28 61.38 15.01
N ALA A 875 0.80 61.68 13.83
CA ALA A 875 0.49 60.88 12.65
C ALA A 875 0.95 59.42 12.85
N ASP A 876 0.13 58.48 12.38
CA ASP A 876 0.40 57.05 12.32
C ASP A 876 1.34 56.70 11.18
N GLY A 877 1.31 57.47 10.10
CA GLY A 877 2.21 57.36 8.97
C GLY A 877 2.46 58.70 8.26
N THR A 878 3.28 58.65 7.22
CA THR A 878 3.61 59.76 6.33
C THR A 878 3.39 59.32 4.89
N ILE A 879 2.90 60.22 4.04
CA ILE A 879 2.86 60.06 2.58
C ILE A 879 3.64 61.24 1.95
N SER A 880 4.40 60.95 0.90
CA SER A 880 5.01 61.93 0.00
C SER A 880 4.64 61.59 -1.44
N TRP A 881 4.59 62.59 -2.33
CA TRP A 881 4.18 62.39 -3.72
C TRP A 881 4.94 63.28 -4.71
N ASN A 882 5.32 62.73 -5.86
CA ASN A 882 6.01 63.42 -6.93
C ASN A 882 5.07 63.72 -8.11
N PHE A 883 4.44 64.91 -8.08
CA PHE A 883 3.62 65.39 -9.20
C PHE A 883 4.42 66.14 -10.28
N ALA A 884 5.73 66.31 -10.11
CA ALA A 884 6.56 66.99 -11.10
C ALA A 884 6.96 66.01 -12.21
N ASP A 885 6.92 66.47 -13.46
CA ASP A 885 7.37 65.73 -14.65
C ASP A 885 6.52 64.49 -15.07
N HIS A 886 5.40 64.19 -14.39
CA HIS A 886 4.53 63.02 -14.65
C HIS A 886 3.05 63.42 -14.85
N GLU A 887 2.36 62.82 -15.82
CA GLU A 887 0.89 62.94 -15.97
C GLU A 887 0.18 61.80 -15.21
N TRP A 888 -0.94 62.12 -14.55
CA TRP A 888 -1.58 61.27 -13.53
C TRP A 888 -3.10 61.20 -13.74
N ALA A 889 -3.63 60.00 -13.97
CA ALA A 889 -5.06 59.73 -14.05
C ALA A 889 -5.66 59.58 -12.63
N LEU A 890 -6.73 60.31 -12.32
CA LEU A 890 -7.32 60.38 -10.97
C LEU A 890 -8.63 59.59 -10.81
N ASP A 891 -9.42 59.40 -11.89
CA ASP A 891 -10.74 58.78 -11.85
C ASP A 891 -10.82 57.37 -12.49
N GLY A 892 -9.66 56.78 -12.79
CA GLY A 892 -9.52 55.36 -13.18
C GLY A 892 -9.56 55.08 -14.69
N GLU A 893 -9.82 56.09 -15.53
CA GLU A 893 -9.53 56.01 -16.97
C GLU A 893 -8.07 56.43 -17.21
N VAL A 894 -7.15 55.48 -17.32
CA VAL A 894 -5.70 55.73 -17.48
C VAL A 894 -5.28 55.58 -18.95
N THR A 895 -4.73 56.62 -19.56
CA THR A 895 -4.20 56.54 -20.95
C THR A 895 -2.75 56.07 -21.00
N ALA A 896 -2.27 55.72 -22.21
CA ALA A 896 -0.95 55.12 -22.45
C ALA A 896 0.26 55.93 -21.91
N ASP A 897 0.09 57.24 -21.75
CA ASP A 897 1.13 58.18 -21.34
C ASP A 897 0.96 58.66 -19.87
N GLU A 898 -0.05 58.16 -19.15
CA GLU A 898 -0.37 58.53 -17.75
C GLU A 898 -0.06 57.41 -16.75
N TYR A 899 0.21 57.79 -15.50
CA TYR A 899 0.28 56.88 -14.35
C TYR A 899 -1.07 56.77 -13.61
N ASP A 900 -1.38 55.58 -13.09
CA ASP A 900 -2.55 55.35 -12.24
C ASP A 900 -2.29 55.82 -10.80
N PHE A 901 -2.85 56.99 -10.45
CA PHE A 901 -2.76 57.54 -9.09
C PHE A 901 -3.33 56.59 -8.03
N VAL A 902 -4.34 55.80 -8.38
CA VAL A 902 -5.09 54.96 -7.45
C VAL A 902 -4.32 53.68 -7.15
N THR A 903 -3.81 53.00 -8.19
CA THR A 903 -2.95 51.81 -8.01
C THR A 903 -1.68 52.19 -7.24
N THR A 904 -1.01 53.30 -7.58
CA THR A 904 0.16 53.77 -6.81
C THR A 904 -0.20 54.12 -5.36
N ALA A 905 -1.30 54.83 -5.11
CA ALA A 905 -1.68 55.19 -3.74
C ALA A 905 -2.02 53.96 -2.86
N ILE A 906 -2.57 52.91 -3.46
CA ILE A 906 -2.83 51.63 -2.77
C ILE A 906 -1.50 50.91 -2.46
N HIS A 907 -0.62 50.78 -3.45
CA HIS A 907 0.72 50.19 -3.33
C HIS A 907 1.50 50.84 -2.17
N GLU A 908 1.62 52.16 -2.18
CA GLU A 908 2.34 52.90 -1.13
C GLU A 908 1.75 52.67 0.26
N LEU A 909 0.41 52.73 0.37
CA LEU A 909 -0.25 52.50 1.66
C LEU A 909 0.06 51.09 2.22
N MET A 910 0.30 50.07 1.39
CA MET A 910 0.67 48.74 1.85
C MET A 910 2.05 48.69 2.53
N HIS A 911 3.02 49.50 2.09
CA HIS A 911 4.28 49.67 2.83
C HIS A 911 4.03 50.21 4.24
N SER A 912 3.19 51.25 4.38
CA SER A 912 2.81 51.77 5.70
C SER A 912 2.04 50.74 6.56
N PHE A 913 1.37 49.77 5.93
CA PHE A 913 0.69 48.63 6.57
C PHE A 913 1.65 47.46 6.89
N GLY A 914 2.96 47.60 6.60
CA GLY A 914 3.98 46.63 6.95
C GLY A 914 4.25 45.56 5.88
N PHE A 915 3.77 45.74 4.66
CA PHE A 915 4.33 45.06 3.47
C PHE A 915 5.62 45.80 3.07
N LEU A 916 6.65 45.69 3.91
CA LEU A 916 7.98 46.23 3.65
C LEU A 916 9.06 45.43 4.39
N SER A 917 10.27 45.45 3.86
CA SER A 917 11.46 45.00 4.57
C SER A 917 12.21 46.17 5.21
N SER A 918 13.10 45.86 6.15
CA SER A 918 14.08 46.82 6.68
C SER A 918 15.53 46.51 6.29
N LEU A 919 15.74 45.56 5.39
CA LEU A 919 17.07 45.21 4.89
C LEU A 919 17.59 46.31 3.94
N GLY A 920 18.89 46.60 4.03
CA GLY A 920 19.63 47.45 3.10
C GLY A 920 20.54 46.62 2.18
N GLU A 921 21.54 47.27 1.58
CA GLU A 921 22.47 46.62 0.66
C GLU A 921 23.34 45.51 1.32
N PRO A 922 23.92 44.58 0.53
CA PRO A 922 24.87 43.58 1.02
C PRO A 922 25.93 44.13 1.97
N GLY A 923 25.95 43.63 3.22
CA GLY A 923 26.90 44.03 4.26
C GLY A 923 26.45 45.15 5.21
N GLU A 924 25.44 45.98 4.88
CA GLU A 924 24.95 47.04 5.78
C GLU A 924 23.93 46.53 6.84
N ASN A 925 23.55 45.26 6.75
CA ASN A 925 22.41 44.68 7.48
C ASN A 925 22.60 44.35 8.97
N LEU A 926 23.51 45.03 9.66
CA LEU A 926 23.86 44.81 11.08
C LEU A 926 22.77 45.26 12.09
N GLY A 927 21.62 45.74 11.62
CA GLY A 927 20.46 46.08 12.45
C GLY A 927 19.63 44.86 12.88
N ALA A 928 19.14 44.89 14.12
CA ALA A 928 18.29 43.83 14.70
C ALA A 928 16.83 44.26 14.98
N ASN A 929 16.43 45.47 14.59
CA ASN A 929 15.07 45.98 14.70
C ASN A 929 14.41 45.87 13.32
N ARG A 930 13.47 44.92 13.17
CA ARG A 930 13.00 44.41 11.88
C ARG A 930 11.48 44.53 11.74
N SER A 931 10.98 44.53 10.50
CA SER A 931 9.55 44.54 10.21
C SER A 931 8.89 43.20 10.59
N ARG A 932 7.56 43.15 10.62
CA ARG A 932 6.83 41.90 10.80
C ARG A 932 6.95 40.96 9.58
N PHE A 933 7.17 41.54 8.39
CA PHE A 933 7.36 40.85 7.11
C PHE A 933 8.73 40.16 7.04
N ASP A 934 9.80 40.83 7.50
CA ASP A 934 11.17 40.29 7.60
C ASP A 934 11.18 38.90 8.28
N ARG A 935 10.34 38.69 9.29
CA ARG A 935 10.20 37.42 10.04
C ARG A 935 9.77 36.22 9.18
N LEU A 936 9.08 36.48 8.08
CA LEU A 936 8.50 35.48 7.17
C LEU A 936 9.37 35.26 5.91
N MET A 937 10.43 36.05 5.73
CA MET A 937 11.36 35.88 4.62
C MET A 937 12.18 34.58 4.76
N VAL A 938 12.31 33.85 3.65
CA VAL A 938 13.01 32.58 3.53
C VAL A 938 13.85 32.55 2.24
N ASN A 939 14.83 31.65 2.18
CA ASN A 939 15.52 31.33 0.93
C ASN A 939 14.75 30.26 0.12
N VAL A 940 15.24 29.91 -1.08
CA VAL A 940 14.73 28.84 -1.95
C VAL A 940 14.48 27.49 -1.26
N ARG A 941 15.12 27.19 -0.12
CA ARG A 941 14.92 25.94 0.65
C ARG A 941 13.89 26.09 1.79
N GLY A 942 13.13 27.18 1.80
CA GLY A 942 12.21 27.53 2.89
C GLY A 942 12.90 27.77 4.25
N THR A 943 14.22 27.94 4.27
CA THR A 943 14.95 28.24 5.51
C THR A 943 14.89 29.73 5.78
N ARG A 944 14.47 30.13 7.00
CA ARG A 944 14.47 31.55 7.42
C ARG A 944 15.87 32.14 7.37
N VAL A 945 16.00 33.29 6.73
CA VAL A 945 17.27 34.00 6.52
C VAL A 945 17.74 34.84 7.72
N PHE A 946 16.90 34.97 8.75
CA PHE A 946 17.19 35.66 10.00
C PHE A 946 17.30 34.71 11.19
N PHE A 947 18.26 34.95 12.08
CA PHE A 947 18.38 34.27 13.37
C PHE A 947 18.19 35.27 14.50
N LEU A 948 17.19 35.08 15.37
CA LEU A 948 16.85 36.01 16.48
C LEU A 948 16.62 37.49 16.06
N ALA A 949 16.18 37.72 14.80
CA ALA A 949 16.06 39.03 14.13
C ALA A 949 17.40 39.71 13.75
N GLU A 950 18.53 39.03 13.93
CA GLU A 950 19.81 39.41 13.34
C GLU A 950 19.92 38.81 11.92
N TRP A 951 20.49 39.58 11.00
CA TRP A 951 20.83 39.13 9.66
C TRP A 951 22.22 38.48 9.65
N ALA A 952 22.36 37.35 8.98
CA ALA A 952 23.64 36.67 8.81
C ALA A 952 24.25 37.04 7.45
N THR A 953 25.48 37.58 7.44
CA THR A 953 26.16 38.01 6.20
C THR A 953 26.41 36.88 5.19
N LEU A 954 26.29 35.62 5.60
CA LEU A 954 26.25 34.46 4.69
C LEU A 954 25.03 34.46 3.75
N ASN A 955 24.01 35.27 4.02
CA ASN A 955 22.86 35.48 3.15
C ASN A 955 22.98 36.76 2.30
N ASP A 956 24.06 37.54 2.40
CA ASP A 956 24.17 38.85 1.72
C ASP A 956 24.01 38.75 0.20
N SER A 957 24.44 37.65 -0.42
CA SER A 957 24.25 37.41 -1.88
C SER A 957 22.77 37.34 -2.29
N LYS A 958 21.90 36.86 -1.40
CA LYS A 958 20.48 36.60 -1.68
C LYS A 958 19.68 37.88 -1.86
N LEU A 959 20.20 39.00 -1.36
CA LEU A 959 19.66 40.34 -1.57
C LEU A 959 19.73 40.74 -3.06
N THR A 960 20.69 40.19 -3.81
CA THR A 960 20.93 40.45 -5.23
C THR A 960 20.69 39.21 -6.12
N GLY A 961 19.79 38.30 -5.70
CA GLY A 961 19.45 37.06 -6.41
C GLY A 961 20.46 35.91 -6.22
N ASP A 962 21.76 36.21 -6.18
CA ASP A 962 22.86 35.23 -6.06
C ASP A 962 22.68 34.20 -4.92
N ASP A 963 22.91 32.92 -5.23
CA ASP A 963 22.67 31.76 -4.35
C ASP A 963 21.20 31.65 -3.89
N GLY A 964 20.26 31.85 -4.81
CA GLY A 964 18.88 31.39 -4.68
C GLY A 964 17.89 32.35 -4.02
N ALA A 965 18.09 33.67 -4.21
CA ALA A 965 17.12 34.73 -3.97
C ALA A 965 16.42 34.75 -2.59
N LEU A 966 15.35 35.54 -2.47
CA LEU A 966 14.50 35.66 -1.28
C LEU A 966 13.03 35.47 -1.65
N TYR A 967 12.29 34.85 -0.75
CA TYR A 967 10.88 34.51 -0.92
C TYR A 967 10.10 34.84 0.35
N PHE A 968 8.81 35.13 0.22
CA PHE A 968 7.90 35.26 1.36
C PHE A 968 7.33 33.88 1.72
N GLY A 969 7.73 33.36 2.88
CA GLY A 969 7.33 32.06 3.43
C GLY A 969 6.15 32.15 4.41
N GLY A 970 5.15 32.97 4.10
CA GLY A 970 3.90 33.06 4.86
C GLY A 970 2.94 31.93 4.47
N SER A 971 2.33 31.28 5.47
CA SER A 971 1.51 30.07 5.26
C SER A 971 0.21 30.32 4.49
N ASN A 972 -0.45 31.46 4.70
CA ASN A 972 -1.66 31.82 3.95
C ASN A 972 -1.28 32.18 2.51
N ALA A 973 -0.18 32.93 2.33
CA ALA A 973 0.31 33.32 1.02
C ALA A 973 0.67 32.09 0.17
N ILE A 974 1.41 31.13 0.76
CA ILE A 974 1.78 29.85 0.12
C ILE A 974 0.52 29.10 -0.34
N GLU A 975 -0.52 29.06 0.49
CA GLU A 975 -1.81 28.44 0.16
C GLU A 975 -2.53 29.16 -1.00
N ALA A 976 -2.47 30.49 -1.04
CA ALA A 976 -3.00 31.32 -2.13
C ALA A 976 -2.07 31.44 -3.36
N TYR A 977 -1.01 30.63 -3.42
CA TYR A 977 -0.07 30.51 -4.54
C TYR A 977 0.28 29.03 -4.76
N ASP A 978 -0.76 28.17 -4.79
CA ASP A 978 -0.72 26.74 -5.13
C ASP A 978 0.32 25.88 -4.37
N GLY A 979 0.71 26.28 -3.16
CA GLY A 979 1.70 25.60 -2.33
C GLY A 979 3.15 26.03 -2.60
N TYR A 980 3.37 27.05 -3.42
CA TYR A 980 4.69 27.57 -3.77
C TYR A 980 5.12 28.75 -2.88
N LEU A 981 6.43 28.95 -2.76
CA LEU A 981 7.02 30.13 -2.13
C LEU A 981 6.89 31.33 -3.05
N ILE A 982 6.47 32.47 -2.50
CA ILE A 982 6.21 33.70 -3.26
C ILE A 982 7.53 34.40 -3.54
N PRO A 983 7.95 34.57 -4.81
CA PRO A 983 9.21 35.23 -5.12
C PRO A 983 9.16 36.71 -4.77
N LEU A 984 10.20 37.20 -4.08
CA LEU A 984 10.39 38.62 -3.79
C LEU A 984 11.40 39.21 -4.77
N PHE A 985 11.22 40.48 -5.10
CA PHE A 985 12.09 41.18 -6.03
C PHE A 985 13.52 41.29 -5.50
N THR A 986 14.43 40.47 -6.04
CA THR A 986 15.87 40.53 -5.74
C THR A 986 16.63 40.72 -7.05
N PRO A 987 16.76 41.97 -7.55
CA PRO A 987 17.48 42.29 -8.79
C PRO A 987 18.99 42.06 -8.65
N GLY A 988 19.67 41.82 -9.77
CA GLY A 988 21.11 41.53 -9.80
C GLY A 988 22.03 42.69 -9.37
N GLU A 989 21.54 43.93 -9.41
CA GLU A 989 22.12 45.08 -8.71
C GLU A 989 21.11 45.53 -7.65
N PHE A 990 21.56 45.83 -6.42
CA PHE A 990 20.67 46.16 -5.31
C PHE A 990 19.95 47.50 -5.54
N GLU A 991 18.62 47.46 -5.55
CA GLU A 991 17.77 48.66 -5.62
C GLU A 991 17.23 49.02 -4.23
N GLY A 992 17.64 50.19 -3.71
CA GLY A 992 17.16 50.69 -2.43
C GLY A 992 15.66 50.99 -2.44
N GLY A 993 14.95 50.60 -1.37
CA GLY A 993 13.48 50.71 -1.30
C GLY A 993 12.75 49.60 -2.07
N SER A 994 13.12 49.38 -3.34
CA SER A 994 12.51 48.36 -4.20
C SER A 994 12.80 46.93 -3.75
N SER A 995 14.07 46.58 -3.49
CA SER A 995 14.48 45.20 -3.22
C SER A 995 13.69 44.61 -2.06
N PHE A 996 13.19 43.38 -2.25
CA PHE A 996 12.52 42.45 -1.33
C PHE A 996 11.38 42.99 -0.44
N SER A 997 11.02 44.27 -0.58
CA SER A 997 9.75 44.85 -0.12
C SER A 997 8.61 44.65 -1.14
N HIS A 998 8.95 44.11 -2.31
CA HIS A 998 8.08 43.89 -3.46
C HIS A 998 8.07 42.44 -3.92
N LEU A 999 7.02 42.10 -4.66
CA LEU A 999 6.88 40.87 -5.43
C LEU A 999 7.78 40.92 -6.68
N ASP A 1000 8.25 39.77 -7.13
CA ASP A 1000 9.29 39.68 -8.17
C ASP A 1000 8.81 40.08 -9.58
N ASP A 1001 9.39 41.16 -10.11
CA ASP A 1001 9.08 41.74 -11.43
C ASP A 1001 9.46 40.84 -12.63
N PHE A 1002 10.21 39.75 -12.43
CA PHE A 1002 10.51 38.76 -13.48
C PHE A 1002 9.54 37.57 -13.45
N THR A 1003 8.79 37.41 -12.36
CA THR A 1003 7.81 36.33 -12.17
C THR A 1003 6.38 36.84 -12.40
N PHE A 1004 6.08 38.07 -11.98
CA PHE A 1004 4.76 38.68 -12.09
C PHE A 1004 4.81 39.85 -13.10
N ASP A 1005 4.92 39.52 -14.39
CA ASP A 1005 5.04 40.48 -15.48
C ASP A 1005 3.80 40.55 -16.39
N GLY A 1006 3.83 41.44 -17.39
CA GLY A 1006 2.75 41.58 -18.38
C GLY A 1006 1.36 41.81 -17.78
N ASP A 1007 0.40 40.99 -18.19
CA ASP A 1007 -1.00 41.02 -17.72
C ASP A 1007 -1.15 40.51 -16.26
N ASP A 1008 -0.13 39.87 -15.69
CA ASP A 1008 -0.14 39.29 -14.34
C ASP A 1008 0.54 40.20 -13.29
N GLN A 1009 0.88 41.45 -13.63
CA GLN A 1009 1.44 42.41 -12.68
C GLN A 1009 0.52 42.66 -11.48
N LYS A 1010 1.09 42.50 -10.28
CA LYS A 1010 0.47 42.66 -8.96
C LYS A 1010 0.58 44.10 -8.48
N ILE A 1011 -0.24 44.51 -7.51
CA ILE A 1011 -0.12 45.85 -6.90
C ILE A 1011 1.29 46.03 -6.33
N MET A 1012 1.81 45.03 -5.62
CA MET A 1012 3.12 45.07 -4.94
C MET A 1012 4.31 44.66 -5.81
N ASN A 1013 4.23 44.73 -7.15
CA ASN A 1013 5.42 44.72 -8.02
C ASN A 1013 6.20 46.04 -7.87
N ALA A 1014 7.53 46.01 -7.97
CA ALA A 1014 8.38 47.20 -7.77
C ALA A 1014 8.22 48.20 -8.94
N LYS A 1015 8.19 47.69 -10.17
CA LYS A 1015 8.06 48.52 -11.37
C LYS A 1015 6.60 48.84 -11.71
N THR A 1016 6.36 50.11 -12.00
CA THR A 1016 5.09 50.63 -12.53
C THR A 1016 5.38 51.46 -13.78
N ASP A 1017 4.78 51.08 -14.90
CA ASP A 1017 4.84 51.80 -16.19
C ASP A 1017 3.54 52.59 -16.42
N THR A 1018 3.55 53.49 -17.41
CA THR A 1018 2.35 54.24 -17.84
C THR A 1018 1.38 53.36 -18.64
N GLY A 1019 0.09 53.67 -18.58
CA GLY A 1019 -0.95 52.98 -19.34
C GLY A 1019 -2.10 52.44 -18.50
N PRO A 1020 -3.03 51.69 -19.14
CA PRO A 1020 -4.20 51.09 -18.49
C PRO A 1020 -3.81 49.89 -17.59
N GLY A 1021 -3.09 50.18 -16.51
CA GLY A 1021 -2.61 49.23 -15.51
C GLY A 1021 -3.37 49.35 -14.18
N VAL A 1022 -4.70 49.26 -14.22
CA VAL A 1022 -5.53 49.23 -13.00
C VAL A 1022 -5.37 47.87 -12.33
N ARG A 1023 -4.37 47.73 -11.46
CA ARG A 1023 -4.06 46.48 -10.75
C ARG A 1023 -4.98 46.34 -9.55
N ILE A 1024 -5.60 45.17 -9.37
CA ILE A 1024 -6.39 44.82 -8.18
C ILE A 1024 -5.59 43.91 -7.26
N PHE A 1025 -5.89 43.92 -5.96
CA PHE A 1025 -5.29 42.96 -5.02
C PHE A 1025 -5.56 41.52 -5.48
N SER A 1026 -4.49 40.78 -5.75
CA SER A 1026 -4.54 39.33 -5.91
C SER A 1026 -4.85 38.64 -4.58
N GLU A 1027 -5.34 37.40 -4.65
CA GLU A 1027 -5.60 36.61 -3.45
C GLU A 1027 -4.31 36.34 -2.65
N MET A 1028 -3.17 36.19 -3.36
CA MET A 1028 -1.83 36.11 -2.78
C MET A 1028 -1.47 37.35 -1.94
N GLU A 1029 -1.71 38.57 -2.43
CA GLU A 1029 -1.43 39.81 -1.68
C GLU A 1029 -2.34 39.95 -0.45
N LEU A 1030 -3.63 39.60 -0.59
CA LEU A 1030 -4.55 39.54 0.55
C LEU A 1030 -4.11 38.47 1.56
N ALA A 1031 -3.56 37.36 1.10
CA ALA A 1031 -3.04 36.29 1.96
C ALA A 1031 -1.73 36.67 2.66
N ILE A 1032 -0.84 37.42 2.02
CA ILE A 1032 0.32 38.06 2.67
C ILE A 1032 -0.16 38.97 3.82
N LEU A 1033 -1.22 39.76 3.61
CA LEU A 1033 -1.84 40.55 4.68
C LEU A 1033 -2.42 39.68 5.81
N ARG A 1034 -2.98 38.50 5.52
CA ARG A 1034 -3.42 37.52 6.55
C ARG A 1034 -2.23 37.00 7.38
N ASP A 1035 -1.11 36.64 6.76
CA ASP A 1035 0.11 36.22 7.46
C ASP A 1035 0.74 37.35 8.29
N LEU A 1036 0.69 38.58 7.78
CA LEU A 1036 1.03 39.79 8.53
C LEU A 1036 0.08 40.06 9.71
N GLY A 1037 -1.03 39.31 9.84
CA GLY A 1037 -1.92 39.31 11.00
C GLY A 1037 -3.19 40.15 10.83
N TYR A 1038 -3.51 40.60 9.61
CA TYR A 1038 -4.75 41.31 9.33
C TYR A 1038 -5.95 40.37 9.17
N HIS A 1039 -7.13 40.84 9.53
CA HIS A 1039 -8.37 40.29 9.00
C HIS A 1039 -8.71 41.08 7.72
N VAL A 1040 -8.58 40.43 6.57
CA VAL A 1040 -8.97 40.97 5.25
C VAL A 1040 -10.00 40.07 4.59
N VAL A 1041 -10.85 40.67 3.76
CA VAL A 1041 -11.84 39.99 2.91
C VAL A 1041 -11.75 40.53 1.49
N THR A 1042 -12.19 39.75 0.51
CA THR A 1042 -12.28 40.15 -0.89
C THR A 1042 -13.68 40.75 -1.16
N PRO A 1043 -13.81 42.02 -1.59
CA PRO A 1043 -15.09 42.58 -1.99
C PRO A 1043 -15.67 41.89 -3.23
N ALA A 1044 -17.00 41.72 -3.29
CA ALA A 1044 -17.69 41.06 -4.42
C ALA A 1044 -17.62 41.86 -5.74
N THR A 1045 -17.12 43.09 -5.70
CA THR A 1045 -16.65 43.86 -6.85
C THR A 1045 -15.50 44.72 -6.32
N PRO A 1046 -14.28 44.66 -6.87
CA PRO A 1046 -13.17 45.48 -6.39
C PRO A 1046 -13.53 46.98 -6.55
N PRO A 1047 -13.57 47.78 -5.47
CA PRO A 1047 -14.22 49.09 -5.49
C PRO A 1047 -13.63 50.08 -6.53
N TYR A 1048 -12.34 49.97 -6.82
CA TYR A 1048 -11.63 50.82 -7.78
C TYR A 1048 -11.53 50.26 -9.22
N ALA A 1049 -12.04 49.05 -9.49
CA ALA A 1049 -11.96 48.42 -10.82
C ALA A 1049 -13.05 48.90 -11.83
N VAL A 1050 -13.92 49.83 -11.44
CA VAL A 1050 -15.04 50.29 -12.28
C VAL A 1050 -14.70 51.60 -13.00
N ALA A 1051 -14.78 51.59 -14.33
CA ALA A 1051 -14.39 52.70 -15.22
C ALA A 1051 -15.39 53.89 -15.31
N ASP A 1052 -16.34 54.04 -14.38
CA ASP A 1052 -17.21 55.23 -14.26
C ASP A 1052 -17.38 55.60 -12.78
N ARG A 1053 -16.32 56.15 -12.18
CA ARG A 1053 -16.28 56.49 -10.75
C ARG A 1053 -17.12 57.72 -10.37
N ARG A 1054 -17.80 58.37 -11.33
CA ARG A 1054 -18.52 59.65 -11.12
C ARG A 1054 -20.01 59.47 -10.74
N ARG A 1055 -20.39 58.31 -10.18
CA ARG A 1055 -21.80 57.92 -9.93
C ARG A 1055 -22.07 57.12 -8.63
N LEU A 1056 -21.61 57.62 -7.48
CA LEU A 1056 -22.17 57.26 -6.15
C LEU A 1056 -22.48 58.52 -5.34
#